data_AF-A0AAE1B756-F1
#
_entry.id   AF-A0AAE1B756-F1
#
_cell.length_a   1.000
_cell.length_b   1.000
_cell.length_c   1.000
_cell.angle_alpha   90.00
_cell.angle_beta   90.00
_cell.angle_gamma   90.00
#
_symmetry.space_group_name_H-M   'P 1'
#
loop_
_entity.id
_entity.type
_entity.pdbx_description
1 polymer ?
#
loop_
_entity_poly.entity_id
_entity_poly.type
_entity_poly.pdbx_seq_one_letter_code
_entity_poly.pdbx_strand_id
1 'polypeptide(L)'
;MKLLRLPPQCGTRFALKTLPVFNNPAFCTGLQRQNSLPVCLHHSLPQSRLSQILVQPQPRLFTKVRVSSFFDQRCYRQTLTTAASSHRPTSEARIVLGAKMFHSSTDSGGEVQAGSSKLQAMEVATNIFAHAVSSVLPHQMIEKNLDYNAATCKLRIASREYLLQHNVHVVGFGKAVLGMARALEDSIGDHVVDGVLSIPVGSREALEKAGLRDMLLPPSSKIRVMEGAADNLPDEAAHQAAQEIARVVEAVGADDILVVLISGGGSALLPYPESPLTMEDTLTVTRLLARAGVTILDLNIVRKQLECLKGGGIAKLARPAKVVSLLLSDIIGDDLGFIASGPTVPDTSTPQNCLDLFRRFNVSASVPAPVMTYLQSKAGSSGGQPEDFSHVTNVLIGTNRIACEAACSKSSSFGFLPYVLTTELNGEAKSVGAMFAILAKYIAGVASDLCQVGSLKRKEVKMKGHVSNVDVNTSLLRERLLSEFGLKETSLRDIDRLVLQARQSESARGVCIVAGGETTVTVKGKGKGGRNQEMALAAGVELHSLFENCNTLGSNDQADCASSGENSNFLQISPGDLVFLSAGTDGQDGPTSAAGGLVDGDFIQRANQAGLDVEEYLANNDSFTMLTKLDGGSNLVVTGLTGTNVMDLQILVVQLRHS
;
A
#
# COMPACT_ATOMS: atom_id res chain seq x y z
N MET A 1 18.76 -16.10 -82.09
CA MET A 1 17.32 -15.80 -82.33
C MET A 1 16.87 -14.69 -81.37
N LYS A 2 15.64 -14.17 -81.50
CA LYS A 2 15.18 -12.88 -80.91
C LYS A 2 15.44 -12.71 -79.39
N LEU A 3 15.68 -11.52 -78.83
CA LEU A 3 16.65 -10.43 -79.13
C LEU A 3 16.67 -9.40 -77.97
N LEU A 4 17.76 -8.63 -77.79
CA LEU A 4 17.94 -7.62 -76.72
C LEU A 4 17.35 -6.23 -77.07
N ARG A 5 17.14 -5.34 -76.07
CA ARG A 5 17.80 -3.99 -75.95
C ARG A 5 17.36 -3.11 -74.74
N LEU A 6 18.14 -2.04 -74.51
CA LEU A 6 18.05 -0.91 -73.54
C LEU A 6 18.52 0.39 -74.27
N PRO A 7 18.54 1.61 -73.64
CA PRO A 7 17.65 2.22 -72.65
C PRO A 7 16.84 3.40 -73.30
N PRO A 8 17.15 4.74 -73.30
CA PRO A 8 17.95 5.67 -72.45
C PRO A 8 17.27 7.04 -72.02
N GLN A 9 17.83 7.71 -71.00
CA GLN A 9 17.69 9.16 -70.60
C GLN A 9 16.32 9.65 -70.05
N CYS A 10 16.19 10.74 -69.25
CA CYS A 10 17.15 11.81 -68.84
C CYS A 10 17.00 12.24 -67.33
N GLY A 11 17.80 13.23 -66.86
CA GLY A 11 18.00 13.63 -65.44
C GLY A 11 16.99 14.65 -64.83
N THR A 12 17.28 15.38 -63.74
CA THR A 12 18.59 15.62 -63.04
C THR A 12 18.47 16.24 -61.62
N ARG A 13 19.50 16.01 -60.77
CA ARG A 13 20.03 16.84 -59.65
C ARG A 13 19.33 16.95 -58.26
N PHE A 14 20.21 17.10 -57.26
CA PHE A 14 19.99 17.41 -55.83
C PHE A 14 19.67 18.89 -55.54
N ALA A 15 19.10 19.18 -54.37
CA ALA A 15 19.32 20.43 -53.64
C ALA A 15 19.30 20.23 -52.11
N LEU A 16 20.25 20.84 -51.39
CA LEU A 16 20.31 20.94 -49.92
C LEU A 16 19.77 22.30 -49.45
N LYS A 17 18.89 22.30 -48.45
CA LYS A 17 18.51 23.49 -47.64
C LYS A 17 18.22 23.04 -46.19
N THR A 18 19.16 23.23 -45.26
CA THR A 18 19.33 24.40 -44.37
C THR A 18 18.26 24.55 -43.28
N LEU A 19 18.67 24.35 -42.03
CA LEU A 19 17.90 24.65 -40.81
C LEU A 19 17.64 26.17 -40.68
N PRO A 20 16.49 26.59 -40.11
CA PRO A 20 16.28 27.95 -39.63
C PRO A 20 16.77 28.11 -38.18
N VAL A 21 17.43 29.25 -37.89
CA VAL A 21 17.77 29.72 -36.54
C VAL A 21 17.29 31.16 -36.41
N PHE A 22 16.38 31.43 -35.47
CA PHE A 22 16.15 32.73 -34.81
C PHE A 22 15.54 32.40 -33.43
N ASN A 23 16.24 32.61 -32.31
CA ASN A 23 16.50 33.87 -31.59
C ASN A 23 15.28 34.39 -30.81
N ASN A 24 15.47 34.59 -29.50
CA ASN A 24 14.53 35.16 -28.55
C ASN A 24 15.28 36.21 -27.69
N PRO A 25 14.84 37.48 -27.56
CA PRO A 25 15.66 38.55 -27.00
C PRO A 25 15.33 38.96 -25.54
N ALA A 26 16.39 39.31 -24.78
CA ALA A 26 16.41 40.06 -23.51
C ALA A 26 15.71 39.40 -22.29
N PHE A 27 16.20 39.51 -21.05
CA PHE A 27 16.98 40.60 -20.42
C PHE A 27 18.23 40.11 -19.65
N CYS A 28 19.11 41.03 -19.22
CA CYS A 28 20.37 40.73 -18.51
C CYS A 28 20.66 41.68 -17.33
N THR A 29 21.24 41.12 -16.25
CA THR A 29 22.13 41.69 -15.18
C THR A 29 22.19 40.63 -14.06
N GLY A 30 23.28 40.24 -13.37
CA GLY A 30 24.75 40.43 -13.37
C GLY A 30 25.34 39.45 -12.30
N LEU A 31 26.61 39.39 -11.87
CA LEU A 31 27.85 40.14 -12.13
C LEU A 31 29.11 39.20 -12.05
N GLN A 32 30.15 39.54 -12.82
CA GLN A 32 31.61 39.45 -12.54
C GLN A 32 32.30 38.26 -11.80
N ARG A 33 33.27 37.64 -12.53
CA ARG A 33 34.69 37.34 -12.14
C ARG A 33 34.97 36.20 -11.10
N GLN A 34 36.12 35.50 -11.08
CA GLN A 34 37.37 35.52 -11.89
C GLN A 34 38.18 34.19 -11.80
N ASN A 35 38.96 33.84 -12.84
CA ASN A 35 40.18 32.99 -12.85
C ASN A 35 40.08 31.49 -12.40
N SER A 36 40.92 30.52 -12.82
CA SER A 36 41.99 30.45 -13.86
C SER A 36 42.30 28.99 -14.28
N LEU A 37 42.92 28.80 -15.46
CA LEU A 37 43.37 27.53 -16.08
C LEU A 37 44.91 27.30 -15.87
N PRO A 38 45.59 26.32 -16.53
CA PRO A 38 45.42 24.85 -16.48
C PRO A 38 46.77 24.09 -16.33
N VAL A 39 46.76 22.74 -16.29
CA VAL A 39 47.89 21.90 -16.76
C VAL A 39 47.35 20.67 -17.51
N CYS A 40 47.95 20.36 -18.66
CA CYS A 40 47.76 19.09 -19.38
C CYS A 40 49.13 18.46 -19.66
N LEU A 41 49.20 17.12 -19.72
CA LEU A 41 50.30 16.40 -20.36
C LEU A 41 49.77 15.15 -21.07
N HIS A 42 50.19 14.95 -22.32
CA HIS A 42 49.91 13.75 -23.11
C HIS A 42 50.92 12.64 -22.79
N HIS A 43 50.51 11.38 -23.00
CA HIS A 43 51.28 10.51 -23.90
C HIS A 43 50.39 9.46 -24.57
N SER A 44 50.89 8.89 -25.66
CA SER A 44 50.22 8.01 -26.62
C SER A 44 50.73 6.57 -26.56
N LEU A 45 49.94 5.59 -27.04
CA LEU A 45 50.36 4.29 -27.61
C LEU A 45 49.19 3.70 -28.46
N PRO A 46 49.42 2.73 -29.40
CA PRO A 46 48.50 2.43 -30.50
C PRO A 46 47.68 1.12 -30.38
N GLN A 47 46.79 0.88 -31.36
CA GLN A 47 46.00 -0.34 -31.51
C GLN A 47 46.78 -1.52 -32.11
N SER A 48 46.59 -2.75 -31.60
CA SER A 48 46.85 -3.98 -32.38
C SER A 48 46.00 -5.19 -31.94
N ARG A 49 44.91 -5.43 -32.67
CA ARG A 49 44.23 -6.71 -32.98
C ARG A 49 43.90 -7.74 -31.86
N LEU A 50 42.58 -7.91 -31.69
CA LEU A 50 41.84 -9.19 -31.74
C LEU A 50 42.12 -10.29 -30.68
N SER A 51 41.18 -10.43 -29.76
CA SER A 51 40.44 -11.68 -29.57
C SER A 51 38.96 -11.38 -29.27
N GLN A 52 38.05 -12.34 -29.51
CA GLN A 52 36.61 -12.12 -29.40
C GLN A 52 36.07 -12.59 -28.05
N ILE A 53 35.43 -11.70 -27.29
CA ILE A 53 34.39 -12.07 -26.33
C ILE A 53 33.17 -11.21 -26.63
N LEU A 54 32.14 -11.83 -27.21
CA LEU A 54 30.84 -11.22 -27.44
C LEU A 54 30.06 -11.18 -26.12
N VAL A 55 30.15 -10.07 -25.39
CA VAL A 55 29.20 -9.77 -24.32
C VAL A 55 27.86 -9.40 -24.98
N GLN A 56 27.01 -10.40 -25.19
CA GLN A 56 25.61 -10.15 -25.52
C GLN A 56 24.94 -9.47 -24.32
N PRO A 57 24.11 -8.43 -24.54
CA PRO A 57 23.22 -7.96 -23.49
C PRO A 57 22.20 -9.06 -23.18
N GLN A 58 22.32 -9.68 -22.01
CA GLN A 58 21.33 -10.65 -21.50
C GLN A 58 19.93 -10.02 -21.55
N PRO A 59 18.96 -10.64 -22.25
CA PRO A 59 17.59 -10.14 -22.23
C PRO A 59 17.05 -10.28 -20.80
N ARG A 60 16.45 -9.20 -20.26
CA ARG A 60 15.73 -9.27 -18.98
C ARG A 60 14.69 -10.39 -19.07
N LEU A 61 14.79 -11.41 -18.22
CA LEU A 61 13.78 -12.45 -18.13
C LEU A 61 12.48 -11.85 -17.59
N PHE A 62 11.63 -11.39 -18.50
CA PHE A 62 10.20 -11.26 -18.27
C PHE A 62 9.61 -12.66 -18.19
N THR A 63 9.81 -13.32 -17.05
CA THR A 63 9.03 -14.48 -16.64
C THR A 63 7.57 -14.07 -16.71
N LYS A 64 6.75 -14.79 -17.48
CA LYS A 64 5.32 -14.47 -17.63
C LYS A 64 4.61 -14.70 -16.31
N VAL A 65 4.54 -13.67 -15.47
CA VAL A 65 3.57 -13.60 -14.38
C VAL A 65 2.20 -13.68 -15.02
N ARG A 66 1.56 -14.85 -14.92
CA ARG A 66 0.12 -14.93 -15.10
C ARG A 66 -0.48 -14.16 -13.93
N VAL A 67 -0.91 -12.92 -14.21
CA VAL A 67 -1.91 -12.25 -13.38
C VAL A 67 -3.21 -13.02 -13.59
N SER A 68 -3.37 -14.14 -12.87
CA SER A 68 -4.68 -14.72 -12.63
C SER A 68 -5.49 -13.67 -11.88
N SER A 69 -6.63 -13.26 -12.45
CA SER A 69 -7.56 -12.37 -11.77
C SER A 69 -7.92 -12.97 -10.42
N PHE A 70 -7.57 -12.27 -9.33
CA PHE A 70 -7.72 -12.72 -7.94
C PHE A 70 -9.18 -12.64 -7.48
N PHE A 71 -10.06 -13.37 -8.17
CA PHE A 71 -11.47 -13.54 -7.81
C PHE A 71 -11.90 -15.00 -8.00
N ASP A 72 -11.86 -15.72 -6.88
CA ASP A 72 -12.55 -17.00 -6.72
C ASP A 72 -13.09 -17.15 -5.29
N GLN A 73 -14.11 -16.37 -4.92
CA GLN A 73 -14.82 -16.52 -3.63
C GLN A 73 -15.92 -17.61 -3.67
N ARG A 74 -15.83 -18.59 -4.57
CA ARG A 74 -16.80 -19.73 -4.65
C ARG A 74 -17.01 -20.48 -3.33
N CYS A 75 -16.06 -20.39 -2.39
CA CYS A 75 -16.19 -20.99 -1.06
C CYS A 75 -17.30 -20.39 -0.18
N TYR A 76 -17.89 -19.24 -0.50
CA TYR A 76 -18.93 -18.61 0.32
C TYR A 76 -20.24 -19.44 0.43
N ARG A 77 -20.42 -20.48 -0.40
CA ARG A 77 -21.67 -21.27 -0.48
C ARG A 77 -21.67 -22.68 0.14
N GLN A 78 -20.59 -23.15 0.78
CA GLN A 78 -20.52 -24.55 1.26
C GLN A 78 -20.19 -24.77 2.75
N THR A 79 -19.96 -23.73 3.56
CA THR A 79 -19.49 -23.90 4.96
C THR A 79 -20.56 -23.66 6.04
N LEU A 80 -21.85 -23.61 5.70
CA LEU A 80 -22.94 -23.29 6.64
C LEU A 80 -23.87 -24.47 7.01
N THR A 81 -23.59 -25.71 6.56
CA THR A 81 -24.50 -26.85 6.79
C THR A 81 -23.80 -28.17 7.17
N THR A 82 -22.93 -28.17 8.20
CA THR A 82 -22.69 -29.34 9.11
C THR A 82 -21.77 -28.96 10.30
N ALA A 83 -22.34 -28.49 11.42
CA ALA A 83 -21.60 -28.34 12.69
C ALA A 83 -22.52 -28.32 13.94
N ALA A 84 -23.65 -29.02 13.92
CA ALA A 84 -24.60 -29.06 15.03
C ALA A 84 -24.35 -30.27 15.95
N SER A 85 -23.20 -30.31 16.61
CA SER A 85 -22.93 -31.27 17.69
C SER A 85 -22.07 -30.66 18.81
N SER A 86 -22.38 -31.04 20.04
CA SER A 86 -21.82 -30.46 21.26
C SER A 86 -20.39 -30.93 21.54
N HIS A 87 -19.49 -30.00 21.86
CA HIS A 87 -18.53 -30.06 22.99
C HIS A 87 -18.00 -28.64 23.30
N ARG A 88 -17.69 -28.34 24.57
CA ARG A 88 -17.08 -27.06 24.99
C ARG A 88 -15.57 -27.26 25.26
N PRO A 89 -14.68 -26.49 24.62
CA PRO A 89 -13.35 -26.19 25.16
C PRO A 89 -13.43 -25.10 26.26
N THR A 90 -12.39 -24.98 27.07
CA THR A 90 -12.28 -24.04 28.20
C THR A 90 -11.73 -22.66 27.80
N SER A 91 -11.69 -21.75 28.77
CA SER A 91 -11.14 -20.40 28.67
C SER A 91 -9.60 -20.36 28.64
N GLU A 92 -9.07 -19.16 28.35
CA GLU A 92 -7.65 -18.76 28.31
C GLU A 92 -6.87 -19.31 27.09
N ALA A 93 -6.04 -18.52 26.38
CA ALA A 93 -5.77 -17.08 26.45
C ALA A 93 -6.40 -16.32 25.25
N ARG A 94 -6.55 -15.00 25.36
CA ARG A 94 -7.19 -14.16 24.32
C ARG A 94 -6.60 -12.74 24.28
N ILE A 95 -5.82 -12.41 23.25
CA ILE A 95 -5.68 -11.01 22.81
C ILE A 95 -6.89 -10.70 21.93
N VAL A 96 -8.01 -10.34 22.58
CA VAL A 96 -9.17 -9.76 21.90
C VAL A 96 -8.98 -8.26 21.87
N LEU A 97 -8.65 -7.71 20.69
CA LEU A 97 -8.82 -6.30 20.38
C LEU A 97 -10.32 -6.00 20.28
N GLY A 98 -11.00 -5.98 21.43
CA GLY A 98 -12.44 -5.85 21.51
C GLY A 98 -12.92 -4.47 21.07
N ALA A 99 -14.10 -4.43 20.43
CA ALA A 99 -14.79 -3.22 19.97
C ALA A 99 -15.36 -2.36 21.13
N LYS A 100 -14.51 -2.04 22.12
CA LYS A 100 -14.80 -1.18 23.28
C LYS A 100 -13.82 -0.02 23.45
N MET A 101 -12.78 0.10 22.63
CA MET A 101 -11.90 1.29 22.59
C MET A 101 -12.33 2.36 21.57
N PHE A 102 -13.45 2.16 20.84
CA PHE A 102 -13.95 3.07 19.82
C PHE A 102 -15.17 3.90 20.26
N HIS A 103 -15.20 4.38 21.51
CA HIS A 103 -16.14 5.42 21.95
C HIS A 103 -15.38 6.47 22.76
N SER A 104 -15.55 7.74 22.39
CA SER A 104 -14.99 8.87 23.12
C SER A 104 -15.64 8.98 24.51
N SER A 105 -14.81 9.06 25.54
CA SER A 105 -15.25 9.33 26.92
C SER A 105 -14.48 10.54 27.43
N THR A 106 -15.23 11.58 27.79
CA THR A 106 -14.71 12.83 28.36
C THR A 106 -14.24 12.65 29.80
N ASP A 107 -13.44 13.63 30.28
CA ASP A 107 -12.87 13.65 31.63
C ASP A 107 -13.82 13.22 32.75
N SER A 108 -13.37 12.22 33.51
CA SER A 108 -13.64 12.15 34.95
C SER A 108 -12.46 11.46 35.65
N GLY A 109 -11.80 12.18 36.56
CA GLY A 109 -10.55 11.73 37.18
C GLY A 109 -10.76 10.58 38.17
N GLY A 110 -10.00 9.51 37.99
CA GLY A 110 -9.82 8.44 38.97
C GLY A 110 -8.35 8.03 39.02
N GLU A 111 -7.71 8.13 40.19
CA GLU A 111 -6.29 7.83 40.35
C GLU A 111 -6.02 6.33 40.20
N VAL A 112 -5.47 5.91 39.06
CA VAL A 112 -4.95 4.55 38.88
C VAL A 112 -3.61 4.45 39.62
N GLN A 113 -3.56 3.58 40.63
CA GLN A 113 -2.37 3.36 41.44
C GLN A 113 -1.18 2.87 40.60
N ALA A 114 0.00 3.44 40.84
CA ALA A 114 1.21 3.10 40.11
C ALA A 114 1.75 1.71 40.49
N GLY A 115 1.36 0.69 39.71
CA GLY A 115 1.97 -0.65 39.69
C GLY A 115 2.74 -0.87 38.40
N SER A 116 4.03 -1.23 38.48
CA SER A 116 4.94 -1.22 37.32
C SER A 116 4.92 -2.51 36.50
N SER A 117 4.68 -2.39 35.19
CA SER A 117 5.19 -3.32 34.18
C SER A 117 5.71 -2.55 32.96
N LYS A 118 6.79 -3.04 32.33
CA LYS A 118 7.19 -2.56 31.01
C LYS A 118 6.29 -3.25 29.97
N LEU A 119 5.50 -2.47 29.24
CA LEU A 119 4.80 -2.89 28.02
C LEU A 119 5.75 -3.69 27.10
N GLN A 120 5.40 -4.95 26.81
CA GLN A 120 6.22 -5.84 25.99
C GLN A 120 6.31 -5.34 24.55
N ALA A 121 7.40 -5.63 23.84
CA ALA A 121 7.61 -5.11 22.49
C ALA A 121 6.53 -5.56 21.48
N MET A 122 5.98 -6.78 21.65
CA MET A 122 4.80 -7.27 20.93
C MET A 122 3.57 -6.39 21.17
N GLU A 123 3.22 -6.14 22.44
CA GLU A 123 2.08 -5.32 22.83
C GLU A 123 2.22 -3.87 22.33
N VAL A 124 3.44 -3.32 22.35
CA VAL A 124 3.78 -2.02 21.74
C VAL A 124 3.48 -2.04 20.24
N ALA A 125 3.97 -3.03 19.48
CA ALA A 125 3.72 -3.13 18.04
C ALA A 125 2.22 -3.24 17.71
N THR A 126 1.47 -4.08 18.44
CA THR A 126 0.01 -4.22 18.28
C THR A 126 -0.73 -2.91 18.60
N ASN A 127 -0.34 -2.17 19.64
CA ASN A 127 -0.93 -0.87 19.95
C ASN A 127 -0.61 0.21 18.91
N ILE A 128 0.60 0.18 18.32
CA ILE A 128 0.97 1.07 17.21
C ILE A 128 0.09 0.77 15.99
N PHE A 129 -0.09 -0.50 15.61
CA PHE A 129 -0.97 -0.91 14.52
C PHE A 129 -2.43 -0.51 14.77
N ALA A 130 -2.97 -0.80 15.95
CA ALA A 130 -4.35 -0.46 16.30
C ALA A 130 -4.60 1.06 16.25
N HIS A 131 -3.64 1.89 16.69
CA HIS A 131 -3.76 3.33 16.57
C HIS A 131 -3.67 3.81 15.11
N ALA A 132 -2.76 3.23 14.32
CA ALA A 132 -2.63 3.52 12.89
C ALA A 132 -3.95 3.28 12.14
N VAL A 133 -4.57 2.11 12.33
CA VAL A 133 -5.90 1.78 11.80
C VAL A 133 -6.97 2.75 12.33
N SER A 134 -6.97 3.06 13.63
CA SER A 134 -7.93 3.99 14.22
C SER A 134 -7.92 5.37 13.56
N SER A 135 -6.74 5.83 13.12
CA SER A 135 -6.56 7.16 12.53
C SER A 135 -7.26 7.32 11.18
N VAL A 136 -7.52 6.21 10.48
CA VAL A 136 -8.12 6.09 9.14
C VAL A 136 -9.48 5.34 9.17
N LEU A 137 -10.17 5.32 10.32
CA LEU A 137 -11.58 4.88 10.38
C LEU A 137 -12.53 5.95 9.83
N PRO A 138 -13.71 5.59 9.27
CA PRO A 138 -14.55 6.54 8.55
C PRO A 138 -14.92 7.82 9.32
N HIS A 139 -15.38 7.70 10.57
CA HIS A 139 -15.63 8.86 11.45
C HIS A 139 -14.38 9.73 11.60
N GLN A 140 -13.26 9.12 11.99
CA GLN A 140 -11.98 9.81 12.20
C GLN A 140 -11.40 10.50 10.96
N MET A 141 -11.67 9.98 9.75
CA MET A 141 -11.25 10.64 8.50
C MET A 141 -12.16 11.81 8.14
N ILE A 142 -13.47 11.71 8.40
CA ILE A 142 -14.43 12.76 8.12
C ILE A 142 -14.28 13.92 9.13
N GLU A 143 -14.29 13.64 10.44
CA GLU A 143 -14.14 14.63 11.52
C GLU A 143 -12.87 15.49 11.38
N LYS A 144 -11.76 14.91 10.90
CA LYS A 144 -10.48 15.64 10.71
C LYS A 144 -10.47 16.54 9.46
N ASN A 145 -11.38 16.33 8.52
CA ASN A 145 -11.38 17.03 7.22
C ASN A 145 -12.61 17.94 7.01
N LEU A 146 -13.65 17.82 7.85
CA LEU A 146 -14.86 18.64 7.84
C LEU A 146 -14.97 19.44 9.15
N ASP A 147 -14.87 20.77 9.06
CA ASP A 147 -15.24 21.67 10.16
C ASP A 147 -16.59 22.32 9.83
N TYR A 148 -17.65 21.88 10.53
CA TYR A 148 -19.01 22.40 10.34
C TYR A 148 -19.43 23.31 11.50
N ASN A 149 -19.74 24.56 11.18
CA ASN A 149 -20.21 25.57 12.13
C ASN A 149 -21.72 25.79 11.97
N ALA A 150 -22.51 25.10 12.81
CA ALA A 150 -23.98 25.17 12.78
C ALA A 150 -24.56 26.58 13.04
N ALA A 151 -23.84 27.46 13.74
CA ALA A 151 -24.28 28.83 14.00
C ALA A 151 -24.16 29.76 12.77
N THR A 152 -23.45 29.33 11.72
CA THR A 152 -23.26 30.07 10.45
C THR A 152 -23.69 29.25 9.22
N CYS A 153 -24.13 28.01 9.44
CA CYS A 153 -24.34 26.97 8.43
C CYS A 153 -23.15 26.81 7.45
N LYS A 154 -21.92 27.09 7.89
CA LYS A 154 -20.71 26.95 7.07
C LYS A 154 -20.03 25.62 7.31
N LEU A 155 -19.68 24.94 6.23
CA LEU A 155 -18.80 23.78 6.21
C LEU A 155 -17.46 24.17 5.57
N ARG A 156 -16.34 23.95 6.26
CA ARG A 156 -14.99 24.08 5.67
C ARG A 156 -14.44 22.68 5.37
N ILE A 157 -13.98 22.48 4.14
CA ILE A 157 -13.27 21.28 3.70
C ILE A 157 -11.96 21.71 3.05
N ALA A 158 -10.85 21.18 3.56
CA ALA A 158 -9.50 21.66 3.25
C ALA A 158 -9.42 23.20 3.37
N SER A 159 -9.16 23.92 2.27
CA SER A 159 -9.04 25.38 2.21
C SER A 159 -10.29 26.10 1.66
N ARG A 160 -11.41 25.40 1.42
CA ARG A 160 -12.65 25.97 0.85
C ARG A 160 -13.78 25.97 1.88
N GLU A 161 -14.59 27.02 1.87
CA GLU A 161 -15.84 27.12 2.62
C GLU A 161 -17.05 26.92 1.71
N TYR A 162 -18.07 26.26 2.24
CA TYR A 162 -19.33 25.92 1.59
C TYR A 162 -20.47 26.36 2.51
N LEU A 163 -21.48 27.05 1.98
CA LEU A 163 -22.67 27.44 2.73
C LEU A 163 -23.73 26.35 2.56
N LEU A 164 -24.16 25.76 3.68
CA LEU A 164 -25.16 24.70 3.69
C LEU A 164 -26.55 25.28 3.94
N GLN A 165 -27.50 24.99 3.04
CA GLN A 165 -28.85 25.56 3.06
C GLN A 165 -29.93 24.52 2.75
N HIS A 166 -29.67 23.24 3.02
CA HIS A 166 -30.44 22.08 2.52
C HIS A 166 -30.29 21.91 1.00
N ASN A 167 -29.03 21.86 0.58
CA ASN A 167 -28.52 21.88 -0.79
C ASN A 167 -27.37 20.86 -1.00
N VAL A 168 -27.25 19.85 -0.12
CA VAL A 168 -26.18 18.85 -0.18
C VAL A 168 -26.70 17.55 -0.78
N HIS A 169 -26.07 17.09 -1.86
CA HIS A 169 -26.35 15.81 -2.49
C HIS A 169 -25.17 14.87 -2.28
N VAL A 170 -25.42 13.59 -1.95
CA VAL A 170 -24.35 12.65 -1.59
C VAL A 170 -24.38 11.43 -2.51
N VAL A 171 -23.32 11.24 -3.30
CA VAL A 171 -23.11 10.01 -4.08
C VAL A 171 -21.85 9.30 -3.60
N GLY A 172 -21.80 7.98 -3.69
CA GLY A 172 -20.59 7.25 -3.33
C GLY A 172 -20.48 5.84 -3.87
N PHE A 173 -19.26 5.35 -3.99
CA PHE A 173 -18.97 4.02 -4.55
C PHE A 173 -17.66 3.43 -4.00
N GLY A 174 -17.75 2.20 -3.47
CA GLY A 174 -16.60 1.48 -2.92
C GLY A 174 -16.93 0.65 -1.66
N LYS A 175 -15.94 -0.07 -1.14
CA LYS A 175 -16.02 -0.92 0.06
C LYS A 175 -16.37 -0.16 1.35
N ALA A 176 -15.81 1.04 1.56
CA ALA A 176 -15.86 1.77 2.84
C ALA A 176 -16.87 2.94 2.85
N VAL A 177 -17.46 3.28 1.69
CA VAL A 177 -18.24 4.51 1.53
C VAL A 177 -19.53 4.55 2.37
N LEU A 178 -20.03 3.39 2.83
CA LEU A 178 -21.16 3.32 3.76
C LEU A 178 -20.83 3.94 5.11
N GLY A 179 -19.67 3.61 5.70
CA GLY A 179 -19.19 4.24 6.93
C GLY A 179 -18.83 5.72 6.72
N MET A 180 -18.27 6.07 5.56
CA MET A 180 -17.94 7.46 5.22
C MET A 180 -19.22 8.32 5.11
N ALA A 181 -20.28 7.77 4.52
CA ALA A 181 -21.58 8.44 4.41
C ALA A 181 -22.27 8.57 5.77
N ARG A 182 -22.15 7.56 6.64
CA ARG A 182 -22.68 7.62 8.00
C ARG A 182 -22.03 8.74 8.82
N ALA A 183 -20.70 8.83 8.78
CA ALA A 183 -19.94 9.91 9.42
C ALA A 183 -20.26 11.30 8.83
N LEU A 184 -20.46 11.40 7.51
CA LEU A 184 -20.92 12.62 6.85
C LEU A 184 -22.32 13.03 7.32
N GLU A 185 -23.25 12.08 7.44
CA GLU A 185 -24.62 12.35 7.87
C GLU A 185 -24.69 12.73 9.36
N ASP A 186 -23.86 12.16 10.23
CA ASP A 186 -23.70 12.63 11.61
C ASP A 186 -23.11 14.05 11.71
N SER A 187 -22.37 14.49 10.68
CA SER A 187 -21.77 15.83 10.64
C SER A 187 -22.71 16.90 10.08
N ILE A 188 -23.47 16.60 9.01
CA ILE A 188 -24.26 17.58 8.23
C ILE A 188 -25.62 17.07 7.72
N GLY A 189 -26.15 15.97 8.26
CA GLY A 189 -27.30 15.22 7.72
C GLY A 189 -28.60 16.01 7.50
N ASP A 190 -28.85 17.02 8.32
CA ASP A 190 -30.01 17.92 8.15
C ASP A 190 -30.01 18.58 6.75
N HIS A 191 -28.83 18.95 6.24
CA HIS A 191 -28.66 19.63 4.96
C HIS A 191 -28.57 18.70 3.74
N VAL A 192 -28.53 17.37 3.94
CA VAL A 192 -28.61 16.41 2.84
C VAL A 192 -30.01 16.46 2.20
N VAL A 193 -30.10 16.27 0.88
CA VAL A 193 -31.36 16.37 0.11
C VAL A 193 -31.73 15.03 -0.51
N ASP A 194 -30.86 14.51 -1.39
CA ASP A 194 -30.93 13.19 -2.02
C ASP A 194 -29.53 12.56 -1.99
N GLY A 195 -29.46 11.24 -2.01
CA GLY A 195 -28.19 10.54 -2.12
C GLY A 195 -28.31 9.05 -2.43
N VAL A 196 -27.23 8.47 -2.93
CA VAL A 196 -27.13 7.05 -3.27
C VAL A 196 -25.69 6.53 -3.20
N LEU A 197 -25.53 5.37 -2.56
CA LEU A 197 -24.26 4.64 -2.49
C LEU A 197 -24.34 3.32 -3.26
N SER A 198 -23.28 3.00 -4.00
CA SER A 198 -23.04 1.70 -4.63
C SER A 198 -21.95 0.95 -3.86
N ILE A 199 -22.30 -0.14 -3.18
CA ILE A 199 -21.37 -0.89 -2.31
C ILE A 199 -21.36 -2.40 -2.64
N PRO A 200 -20.33 -3.17 -2.26
CA PRO A 200 -20.27 -4.61 -2.52
C PRO A 200 -21.45 -5.38 -1.91
N VAL A 201 -21.92 -6.43 -2.59
CA VAL A 201 -22.93 -7.36 -2.06
C VAL A 201 -22.53 -7.93 -0.69
N GLY A 202 -23.45 -7.84 0.28
CA GLY A 202 -23.27 -8.34 1.64
C GLY A 202 -22.55 -7.38 2.59
N SER A 203 -22.18 -6.17 2.15
CA SER A 203 -21.45 -5.20 2.98
C SER A 203 -22.22 -4.81 4.25
N ARG A 204 -23.54 -4.59 4.14
CA ARG A 204 -24.40 -4.32 5.30
C ARG A 204 -24.42 -5.48 6.28
N GLU A 205 -24.62 -6.70 5.78
CA GLU A 205 -24.66 -7.92 6.60
C GLU A 205 -23.32 -8.18 7.30
N ALA A 206 -22.19 -7.90 6.63
CA ALA A 206 -20.86 -8.02 7.19
C ALA A 206 -20.61 -7.05 8.36
N LEU A 207 -20.99 -5.76 8.19
CA LEU A 207 -20.89 -4.76 9.26
C LEU A 207 -21.82 -5.10 10.44
N GLU A 208 -23.06 -5.54 10.19
CA GLU A 208 -23.99 -6.00 11.23
C GLU A 208 -23.44 -7.18 12.03
N LYS A 209 -22.85 -8.18 11.34
CA LYS A 209 -22.21 -9.36 11.97
C LYS A 209 -20.94 -9.00 12.74
N ALA A 210 -20.19 -7.99 12.28
CA ALA A 210 -19.03 -7.45 12.99
C ALA A 210 -19.41 -6.57 14.20
N GLY A 211 -20.68 -6.15 14.30
CA GLY A 211 -21.18 -5.25 15.35
C GLY A 211 -21.02 -3.76 15.05
N LEU A 212 -20.51 -3.41 13.86
CA LEU A 212 -20.21 -2.04 13.39
C LEU A 212 -21.46 -1.29 12.93
N ARG A 213 -22.48 -1.22 13.80
CA ARG A 213 -23.76 -0.56 13.52
C ARG A 213 -23.66 0.96 13.47
N ASP A 214 -22.63 1.51 14.10
CA ASP A 214 -22.19 2.90 14.05
C ASP A 214 -21.67 3.34 12.66
N MET A 215 -21.42 2.38 11.75
CA MET A 215 -21.09 2.63 10.35
C MET A 215 -22.28 2.46 9.39
N LEU A 216 -23.48 2.14 9.89
CA LEU A 216 -24.69 1.95 9.09
C LEU A 216 -25.55 3.21 9.09
N LEU A 217 -26.05 3.60 7.91
CA LEU A 217 -27.01 4.69 7.77
C LEU A 217 -28.33 4.37 8.50
N PRO A 218 -28.92 5.31 9.27
CA PRO A 218 -30.17 5.13 9.98
C PRO A 218 -31.35 4.97 9.01
N PRO A 219 -32.47 4.35 9.44
CA PRO A 219 -33.67 4.18 8.60
C PRO A 219 -34.34 5.48 8.12
N SER A 220 -33.99 6.62 8.74
CA SER A 220 -34.43 7.97 8.35
C SER A 220 -33.50 8.67 7.37
N SER A 221 -32.39 8.04 6.96
CA SER A 221 -31.42 8.62 6.04
C SER A 221 -32.04 8.94 4.68
N LYS A 222 -31.65 10.07 4.10
CA LYS A 222 -31.99 10.46 2.72
C LYS A 222 -31.09 9.75 1.69
N ILE A 223 -30.01 9.11 2.15
CA ILE A 223 -29.01 8.44 1.33
C ILE A 223 -29.43 6.97 1.13
N ARG A 224 -29.83 6.62 -0.10
CA ARG A 224 -30.10 5.22 -0.47
C ARG A 224 -28.80 4.42 -0.54
N VAL A 225 -28.90 3.11 -0.38
CA VAL A 225 -27.76 2.19 -0.51
C VAL A 225 -28.19 1.03 -1.40
N MET A 226 -27.40 0.78 -2.43
CA MET A 226 -27.59 -0.29 -3.41
C MET A 226 -26.36 -1.21 -3.34
N GLU A 227 -26.62 -2.51 -3.24
CA GLU A 227 -25.57 -3.52 -3.16
C GLU A 227 -25.40 -4.23 -4.51
N GLY A 228 -24.16 -4.33 -4.99
CA GLY A 228 -23.83 -4.90 -6.30
C GLY A 228 -22.34 -5.23 -6.43
N ALA A 229 -21.89 -5.44 -7.66
CA ALA A 229 -20.54 -5.88 -8.02
C ALA A 229 -20.07 -7.13 -7.27
N ALA A 230 -20.82 -8.22 -7.40
CA ALA A 230 -20.43 -9.53 -6.88
C ALA A 230 -19.04 -9.95 -7.39
N ASP A 231 -18.23 -10.58 -6.52
CA ASP A 231 -16.80 -10.86 -6.77
C ASP A 231 -15.99 -9.61 -7.21
N ASN A 232 -16.42 -8.38 -6.84
CA ASN A 232 -15.82 -7.10 -7.28
C ASN A 232 -15.65 -7.02 -8.82
N LEU A 233 -16.55 -7.69 -9.56
CA LEU A 233 -16.72 -7.57 -10.99
C LEU A 233 -17.98 -6.73 -11.26
N PRO A 234 -18.00 -5.86 -12.29
CA PRO A 234 -19.21 -5.11 -12.61
C PRO A 234 -20.38 -6.04 -12.96
N ASP A 235 -21.56 -5.74 -12.42
CA ASP A 235 -22.81 -6.47 -12.67
C ASP A 235 -24.00 -5.52 -12.87
N GLU A 236 -25.17 -6.09 -13.13
CA GLU A 236 -26.40 -5.36 -13.40
C GLU A 236 -26.89 -4.54 -12.18
N ALA A 237 -26.64 -5.03 -10.95
CA ALA A 237 -27.00 -4.30 -9.74
C ALA A 237 -26.11 -3.06 -9.53
N ALA A 238 -24.81 -3.19 -9.79
CA ALA A 238 -23.89 -2.07 -9.84
C ALA A 238 -24.23 -1.09 -10.98
N HIS A 239 -24.70 -1.59 -12.14
CA HIS A 239 -25.14 -0.72 -13.24
C HIS A 239 -26.38 0.10 -12.86
N GLN A 240 -27.37 -0.50 -12.22
CA GLN A 240 -28.55 0.20 -11.69
C GLN A 240 -28.17 1.20 -10.58
N ALA A 241 -27.20 0.88 -9.73
CA ALA A 241 -26.66 1.83 -8.76
C ALA A 241 -25.94 3.01 -9.44
N ALA A 242 -25.19 2.75 -10.52
CA ALA A 242 -24.57 3.80 -11.33
C ALA A 242 -25.61 4.66 -12.10
N GLN A 243 -26.75 4.10 -12.49
CA GLN A 243 -27.88 4.85 -13.06
C GLN A 243 -28.52 5.81 -12.03
N GLU A 244 -28.74 5.36 -10.79
CA GLU A 244 -29.20 6.27 -9.72
C GLU A 244 -28.14 7.31 -9.36
N ILE A 245 -26.84 6.97 -9.37
CA ILE A 245 -25.76 7.95 -9.20
C ILE A 245 -25.81 9.00 -10.30
N ALA A 246 -25.93 8.60 -11.58
CA ALA A 246 -26.09 9.54 -12.70
C ALA A 246 -27.31 10.44 -12.49
N ARG A 247 -28.47 9.89 -12.11
CA ARG A 247 -29.71 10.66 -11.84
C ARG A 247 -29.54 11.69 -10.72
N VAL A 248 -28.79 11.39 -9.67
CA VAL A 248 -28.51 12.37 -8.59
C VAL A 248 -27.52 13.43 -9.06
N VAL A 249 -26.53 13.06 -9.87
CA VAL A 249 -25.50 13.97 -10.41
C VAL A 249 -26.04 14.90 -11.50
N GLU A 250 -27.03 14.47 -12.28
CA GLU A 250 -27.74 15.29 -13.29
C GLU A 250 -28.74 16.27 -12.67
N ALA A 251 -29.12 16.09 -11.41
CA ALA A 251 -30.17 16.86 -10.74
C ALA A 251 -29.66 18.10 -9.96
N VAL A 252 -28.35 18.26 -9.76
CA VAL A 252 -27.77 19.34 -8.94
C VAL A 252 -27.62 20.66 -9.70
N GLY A 253 -28.03 21.76 -9.07
CA GLY A 253 -27.94 23.12 -9.60
C GLY A 253 -26.69 23.90 -9.15
N ALA A 254 -26.58 25.16 -9.58
CA ALA A 254 -25.40 26.01 -9.31
C ALA A 254 -25.17 26.31 -7.82
N ASP A 255 -26.24 26.33 -7.03
CA ASP A 255 -26.22 26.61 -5.59
C ASP A 255 -26.02 25.34 -4.74
N ASP A 256 -26.06 24.15 -5.36
CA ASP A 256 -25.91 22.87 -4.69
C ASP A 256 -24.45 22.42 -4.52
N ILE A 257 -24.27 21.48 -3.59
CA ILE A 257 -22.99 20.89 -3.22
C ILE A 257 -23.11 19.37 -3.37
N LEU A 258 -22.44 18.82 -4.38
CA LEU A 258 -22.30 17.38 -4.58
C LEU A 258 -21.09 16.86 -3.80
N VAL A 259 -21.34 16.06 -2.76
CA VAL A 259 -20.29 15.30 -2.06
C VAL A 259 -20.16 13.93 -2.71
N VAL A 260 -18.94 13.57 -3.11
CA VAL A 260 -18.61 12.33 -3.80
C VAL A 260 -17.69 11.48 -2.91
N LEU A 261 -18.23 10.41 -2.34
CA LEU A 261 -17.50 9.51 -1.43
C LEU A 261 -16.88 8.36 -2.22
N ILE A 262 -15.55 8.27 -2.22
CA ILE A 262 -14.82 7.31 -3.06
C ILE A 262 -13.93 6.43 -2.18
N SER A 263 -14.02 5.12 -2.36
CA SER A 263 -13.04 4.19 -1.78
C SER A 263 -12.66 3.06 -2.75
N GLY A 264 -11.75 2.20 -2.30
CA GLY A 264 -11.41 0.95 -2.97
C GLY A 264 -12.59 0.13 -3.48
N GLY A 265 -12.40 -0.52 -4.63
CA GLY A 265 -13.44 -1.26 -5.37
C GLY A 265 -14.33 -0.41 -6.30
N GLY A 266 -14.31 0.93 -6.18
CA GLY A 266 -15.23 1.83 -6.88
C GLY A 266 -15.37 1.64 -8.41
N SER A 267 -14.31 1.24 -9.11
CA SER A 267 -14.36 1.00 -10.57
C SER A 267 -15.34 -0.09 -11.00
N ALA A 268 -15.63 -1.07 -10.13
CA ALA A 268 -16.60 -2.14 -10.37
C ALA A 268 -18.04 -1.76 -9.96
N LEU A 269 -18.15 -0.80 -9.03
CA LEU A 269 -19.40 -0.31 -8.44
C LEU A 269 -19.99 0.90 -9.17
N LEU A 270 -19.21 1.54 -10.06
CA LEU A 270 -19.65 2.63 -10.93
C LEU A 270 -19.62 2.25 -12.43
N PRO A 271 -20.27 1.16 -12.90
CA PRO A 271 -20.30 0.83 -14.32
C PRO A 271 -21.45 1.52 -15.05
N TYR A 272 -21.11 2.37 -16.01
CA TYR A 272 -22.10 3.13 -16.78
C TYR A 272 -21.59 3.36 -18.21
N PRO A 273 -21.91 2.45 -19.16
CA PRO A 273 -21.46 2.55 -20.55
C PRO A 273 -21.90 3.86 -21.22
N GLU A 274 -21.05 4.45 -22.05
CA GLU A 274 -21.46 5.58 -22.88
C GLU A 274 -22.27 5.13 -24.10
N SER A 275 -23.45 5.73 -24.29
CA SER A 275 -24.31 5.47 -25.45
C SER A 275 -23.55 5.69 -26.78
N PRO A 276 -23.63 4.77 -27.77
CA PRO A 276 -24.58 3.65 -27.88
C PRO A 276 -24.04 2.29 -27.37
N LEU A 277 -22.99 2.26 -26.55
CA LEU A 277 -22.42 1.01 -26.03
C LEU A 277 -23.34 0.38 -24.96
N THR A 278 -23.35 -0.95 -24.89
CA THR A 278 -24.10 -1.70 -23.88
C THR A 278 -23.21 -2.15 -22.72
N MET A 279 -23.82 -2.62 -21.62
CA MET A 279 -23.10 -3.20 -20.50
C MET A 279 -22.36 -4.49 -20.88
N GLU A 280 -22.89 -5.30 -21.81
CA GLU A 280 -22.19 -6.50 -22.28
C GLU A 280 -21.02 -6.18 -23.22
N ASP A 281 -21.03 -5.03 -23.93
CA ASP A 281 -19.87 -4.54 -24.68
C ASP A 281 -18.69 -4.24 -23.74
N THR A 282 -18.92 -3.42 -22.70
CA THR A 282 -17.86 -2.99 -21.76
C THR A 282 -17.38 -4.16 -20.90
N LEU A 283 -18.28 -5.07 -20.51
CA LEU A 283 -17.94 -6.33 -19.84
C LEU A 283 -17.13 -7.26 -20.74
N THR A 284 -17.50 -7.43 -22.01
CA THR A 284 -16.76 -8.25 -22.97
C THR A 284 -15.33 -7.74 -23.14
N VAL A 285 -15.15 -6.43 -23.31
CA VAL A 285 -13.82 -5.81 -23.40
C VAL A 285 -13.03 -5.98 -22.11
N THR A 286 -13.65 -5.76 -20.94
CA THR A 286 -13.01 -5.96 -19.64
C THR A 286 -12.53 -7.41 -19.46
N ARG A 287 -13.37 -8.40 -19.77
CA ARG A 287 -13.06 -9.84 -19.72
C ARG A 287 -11.96 -10.21 -20.71
N LEU A 288 -11.97 -9.65 -21.91
CA LEU A 288 -10.98 -9.89 -22.97
C LEU A 288 -9.59 -9.37 -22.57
N LEU A 289 -9.50 -8.14 -22.07
CA LEU A 289 -8.25 -7.52 -21.62
C LEU A 289 -7.66 -8.26 -20.40
N ALA A 290 -8.49 -8.57 -19.39
CA ALA A 290 -8.04 -9.33 -18.22
C ALA A 290 -7.46 -10.70 -18.63
N ARG A 291 -8.11 -11.43 -19.55
CA ARG A 291 -7.61 -12.71 -20.08
C ARG A 291 -6.31 -12.57 -20.89
N ALA A 292 -6.05 -11.42 -21.49
CA ALA A 292 -4.82 -11.12 -22.21
C ALA A 292 -3.64 -10.70 -21.31
N GLY A 293 -3.83 -10.63 -19.98
CA GLY A 293 -2.79 -10.22 -19.02
C GLY A 293 -2.50 -8.72 -19.03
N VAL A 294 -3.51 -7.92 -19.40
CA VAL A 294 -3.44 -6.45 -19.42
C VAL A 294 -3.36 -5.91 -17.98
N THR A 295 -2.54 -4.88 -17.74
CA THR A 295 -2.39 -4.31 -16.38
C THR A 295 -3.67 -3.57 -15.94
N ILE A 296 -3.87 -3.39 -14.64
CA ILE A 296 -5.02 -2.62 -14.13
C ILE A 296 -4.98 -1.16 -14.62
N LEU A 297 -3.79 -0.59 -14.84
CA LEU A 297 -3.62 0.77 -15.36
C LEU A 297 -4.04 0.86 -16.85
N ASP A 298 -3.58 -0.10 -17.67
CA ASP A 298 -4.01 -0.23 -19.08
C ASP A 298 -5.53 -0.50 -19.20
N LEU A 299 -6.09 -1.32 -18.29
CA LEU A 299 -7.53 -1.59 -18.26
C LEU A 299 -8.34 -0.35 -17.86
N ASN A 300 -7.83 0.45 -16.93
CA ASN A 300 -8.46 1.71 -16.52
C ASN A 300 -8.41 2.79 -17.62
N ILE A 301 -7.40 2.80 -18.49
CA ILE A 301 -7.41 3.61 -19.73
C ILE A 301 -8.64 3.26 -20.58
N VAL A 302 -8.88 1.97 -20.83
CA VAL A 302 -10.01 1.55 -21.67
C VAL A 302 -11.35 1.85 -21.01
N ARG A 303 -11.50 1.58 -19.71
CA ARG A 303 -12.73 1.87 -18.95
C ARG A 303 -13.14 3.34 -19.01
N LYS A 304 -12.21 4.27 -18.75
CA LYS A 304 -12.49 5.73 -18.78
C LYS A 304 -12.99 6.23 -20.13
N GLN A 305 -12.66 5.54 -21.22
CA GLN A 305 -13.07 5.93 -22.57
C GLN A 305 -14.40 5.29 -23.01
N LEU A 306 -14.87 4.24 -22.33
CA LEU A 306 -16.12 3.53 -22.65
C LEU A 306 -17.27 3.75 -21.65
N GLU A 307 -17.01 4.42 -20.52
CA GLU A 307 -17.97 4.55 -19.41
C GLU A 307 -18.08 6.01 -18.92
N CYS A 308 -19.23 6.66 -19.08
CA CYS A 308 -19.31 8.14 -19.05
C CYS A 308 -19.13 8.77 -17.65
N LEU A 309 -19.29 8.01 -16.57
CA LEU A 309 -19.11 8.50 -15.19
C LEU A 309 -17.63 8.48 -14.73
N LYS A 310 -16.78 7.72 -15.41
CA LYS A 310 -15.33 7.62 -15.13
C LYS A 310 -14.56 8.76 -15.82
N GLY A 311 -13.26 8.92 -15.54
CA GLY A 311 -12.42 9.89 -16.28
C GLY A 311 -12.90 11.35 -16.22
N GLY A 312 -13.34 11.78 -15.03
CA GLY A 312 -13.92 13.10 -14.79
C GLY A 312 -15.42 13.18 -15.03
N GLY A 313 -16.06 12.08 -15.48
CA GLY A 313 -17.48 11.99 -15.79
C GLY A 313 -18.43 12.63 -14.78
N ILE A 314 -18.36 12.23 -13.51
CA ILE A 314 -19.19 12.83 -12.44
C ILE A 314 -18.94 14.34 -12.34
N ALA A 315 -17.69 14.80 -12.40
CA ALA A 315 -17.38 16.23 -12.36
C ALA A 315 -17.86 17.01 -13.59
N LYS A 316 -17.94 16.38 -14.77
CA LYS A 316 -18.50 16.99 -15.98
C LYS A 316 -20.02 17.11 -15.89
N LEU A 317 -20.67 16.03 -15.45
CA LEU A 317 -22.11 15.87 -15.37
C LEU A 317 -22.73 16.73 -14.27
N ALA A 318 -22.03 16.92 -13.15
CA ALA A 318 -22.43 17.77 -12.03
C ALA A 318 -22.40 19.29 -12.32
N ARG A 319 -21.92 19.76 -13.47
CA ARG A 319 -21.84 21.21 -13.73
C ARG A 319 -23.26 21.80 -13.85
N PRO A 320 -23.56 22.95 -13.21
CA PRO A 320 -22.63 23.91 -12.61
C PRO A 320 -22.42 23.80 -11.09
N ALA A 321 -22.87 22.73 -10.43
CA ALA A 321 -22.76 22.55 -8.97
C ALA A 321 -21.31 22.49 -8.47
N LYS A 322 -21.13 22.71 -7.16
CA LYS A 322 -19.82 22.57 -6.49
C LYS A 322 -19.60 21.09 -6.16
N VAL A 323 -18.45 20.54 -6.53
CA VAL A 323 -18.14 19.10 -6.31
C VAL A 323 -17.05 18.96 -5.26
N VAL A 324 -17.29 18.16 -4.22
CA VAL A 324 -16.30 17.81 -3.20
C VAL A 324 -16.13 16.30 -3.13
N SER A 325 -15.01 15.78 -3.63
CA SER A 325 -14.68 14.37 -3.51
C SER A 325 -13.89 14.11 -2.24
N LEU A 326 -14.35 13.16 -1.43
CA LEU A 326 -13.65 12.66 -0.25
C LEU A 326 -13.18 11.24 -0.56
N LEU A 327 -11.86 11.06 -0.70
CA LEU A 327 -11.25 9.84 -1.19
C LEU A 327 -10.51 9.06 -0.09
N LEU A 328 -10.71 7.76 -0.11
CA LEU A 328 -9.99 6.76 0.67
C LEU A 328 -9.20 5.87 -0.31
N SER A 329 -7.88 5.93 -0.26
CA SER A 329 -6.97 5.26 -1.19
C SER A 329 -6.54 3.87 -0.70
N ASP A 330 -6.83 2.84 -1.50
CA ASP A 330 -6.23 1.50 -1.42
C ASP A 330 -5.22 1.24 -2.55
N ILE A 331 -4.57 2.30 -3.05
CA ILE A 331 -3.64 2.25 -4.20
C ILE A 331 -2.28 2.85 -3.81
N ILE A 332 -1.21 2.10 -4.10
CA ILE A 332 0.18 2.57 -3.95
C ILE A 332 0.39 3.89 -4.72
N GLY A 333 0.85 4.92 -4.00
CA GLY A 333 1.13 6.25 -4.56
C GLY A 333 -0.06 7.21 -4.62
N ASP A 334 -1.26 6.81 -4.18
CA ASP A 334 -2.45 7.67 -4.01
C ASP A 334 -2.91 8.43 -5.28
N ASP A 335 -2.63 7.93 -6.49
CA ASP A 335 -2.99 8.57 -7.76
C ASP A 335 -4.53 8.65 -7.96
N LEU A 336 -5.05 9.88 -7.85
CA LEU A 336 -6.48 10.20 -8.00
C LEU A 336 -7.08 9.75 -9.35
N GLY A 337 -6.26 9.66 -10.42
CA GLY A 337 -6.68 9.20 -11.73
C GLY A 337 -6.86 7.68 -11.83
N PHE A 338 -6.34 6.92 -10.86
CA PHE A 338 -6.52 5.48 -10.74
C PHE A 338 -7.55 5.09 -9.68
N ILE A 339 -7.68 5.84 -8.58
CA ILE A 339 -8.71 5.60 -7.55
C ILE A 339 -10.10 5.65 -8.20
N ALA A 340 -10.82 4.52 -8.16
CA ALA A 340 -12.11 4.31 -8.84
C ALA A 340 -12.14 4.70 -10.34
N SER A 341 -10.99 4.73 -11.02
CA SER A 341 -10.82 5.25 -12.39
C SER A 341 -11.10 6.76 -12.55
N GLY A 342 -10.83 7.55 -11.51
CA GLY A 342 -10.78 9.02 -11.54
C GLY A 342 -12.07 9.73 -11.99
N PRO A 343 -13.26 9.42 -11.44
CA PRO A 343 -14.54 9.97 -11.90
C PRO A 343 -14.71 11.48 -11.66
N THR A 344 -13.86 12.09 -10.84
CA THR A 344 -13.84 13.53 -10.52
C THR A 344 -12.49 14.20 -10.84
N VAL A 345 -11.71 13.59 -11.73
CA VAL A 345 -10.35 14.02 -12.14
C VAL A 345 -10.29 14.09 -13.67
N PRO A 346 -9.61 15.07 -14.30
CA PRO A 346 -9.48 15.11 -15.75
C PRO A 346 -8.86 13.83 -16.32
N ASP A 347 -9.48 13.21 -17.33
CA ASP A 347 -8.84 12.09 -18.03
C ASP A 347 -7.76 12.59 -19.00
N THR A 348 -6.56 12.03 -18.89
CA THR A 348 -5.43 12.21 -19.81
C THR A 348 -5.38 11.14 -20.91
N SER A 349 -6.23 10.11 -20.83
CA SER A 349 -6.30 9.04 -21.82
C SER A 349 -7.18 9.40 -23.02
N THR A 350 -6.95 8.72 -24.14
CA THR A 350 -7.62 9.02 -25.42
C THR A 350 -8.13 7.74 -26.10
N PRO A 351 -9.08 7.85 -27.05
CA PRO A 351 -9.57 6.69 -27.78
C PRO A 351 -8.46 6.00 -28.59
N GLN A 352 -7.46 6.78 -29.04
CA GLN A 352 -6.29 6.26 -29.73
C GLN A 352 -5.44 5.36 -28.82
N ASN A 353 -5.29 5.69 -27.52
CA ASN A 353 -4.58 4.82 -26.58
C ASN A 353 -5.27 3.47 -26.44
N CYS A 354 -6.61 3.42 -26.44
CA CYS A 354 -7.37 2.17 -26.41
C CYS A 354 -7.10 1.32 -27.66
N LEU A 355 -7.13 1.94 -28.85
CA LEU A 355 -6.80 1.26 -30.12
C LEU A 355 -5.34 0.78 -30.17
N ASP A 356 -4.41 1.50 -29.53
CA ASP A 356 -3.01 1.10 -29.41
C ASP A 356 -2.84 -0.07 -28.44
N LEU A 357 -3.54 -0.08 -27.30
CA LEU A 357 -3.58 -1.21 -26.37
C LEU A 357 -4.15 -2.46 -27.04
N PHE A 358 -5.26 -2.35 -27.77
CA PHE A 358 -5.87 -3.48 -28.47
C PHE A 358 -4.94 -4.09 -29.53
N ARG A 359 -4.08 -3.27 -30.16
CA ARG A 359 -3.01 -3.74 -31.06
C ARG A 359 -1.85 -4.36 -30.27
N ARG A 360 -1.36 -3.71 -29.21
CA ARG A 360 -0.23 -4.16 -28.37
C ARG A 360 -0.45 -5.55 -27.78
N PHE A 361 -1.68 -5.85 -27.36
CA PHE A 361 -2.06 -7.16 -26.82
C PHE A 361 -2.66 -8.13 -27.85
N ASN A 362 -2.68 -7.77 -29.15
CA ASN A 362 -3.24 -8.57 -30.25
C ASN A 362 -4.71 -8.98 -30.09
N VAL A 363 -5.52 -8.18 -29.38
CA VAL A 363 -6.95 -8.47 -29.10
C VAL A 363 -7.93 -7.78 -30.05
N SER A 364 -7.45 -6.89 -30.93
CA SER A 364 -8.30 -6.02 -31.79
C SER A 364 -9.39 -6.74 -32.58
N ALA A 365 -9.13 -7.98 -33.03
CA ALA A 365 -10.11 -8.78 -33.79
C ALA A 365 -11.20 -9.44 -32.93
N SER A 366 -11.07 -9.39 -31.60
CA SER A 366 -12.02 -9.94 -30.63
C SER A 366 -12.79 -8.86 -29.84
N VAL A 367 -12.51 -7.58 -30.11
CA VAL A 367 -13.24 -6.44 -29.52
C VAL A 367 -14.60 -6.30 -30.24
N PRO A 368 -15.71 -6.03 -29.52
CA PRO A 368 -17.02 -5.81 -30.14
C PRO A 368 -17.00 -4.71 -31.20
N ALA A 369 -17.71 -4.92 -32.30
CA ALA A 369 -17.81 -3.94 -33.39
C ALA A 369 -18.36 -2.56 -32.95
N PRO A 370 -19.35 -2.44 -32.02
CA PRO A 370 -19.77 -1.15 -31.49
C PRO A 370 -18.63 -0.39 -30.82
N VAL A 371 -17.83 -1.07 -29.97
CA VAL A 371 -16.67 -0.47 -29.28
C VAL A 371 -15.60 -0.01 -30.26
N MET A 372 -15.24 -0.84 -31.24
CA MET A 372 -14.26 -0.46 -32.26
C MET A 372 -14.72 0.78 -33.06
N THR A 373 -15.99 0.80 -33.48
CA THR A 373 -16.57 1.93 -34.25
C THR A 373 -16.62 3.21 -33.40
N TYR A 374 -17.07 3.10 -32.15
CA TYR A 374 -17.12 4.22 -31.19
C TYR A 374 -15.73 4.82 -30.97
N LEU A 375 -14.72 4.00 -30.63
CA LEU A 375 -13.35 4.48 -30.37
C LEU A 375 -12.71 5.09 -31.63
N GLN A 376 -12.95 4.51 -32.81
CA GLN A 376 -12.44 5.05 -34.08
C GLN A 376 -13.08 6.41 -34.43
N SER A 377 -14.39 6.59 -34.21
CA SER A 377 -15.07 7.87 -34.46
C SER A 377 -14.61 8.98 -33.50
N LYS A 378 -14.44 8.66 -32.22
CA LYS A 378 -13.91 9.58 -31.20
C LYS A 378 -12.43 9.90 -31.45
N ALA A 379 -11.61 8.94 -31.89
CA ALA A 379 -10.21 9.17 -32.26
C ALA A 379 -10.03 10.15 -33.43
N GLY A 380 -10.98 10.17 -34.38
CA GLY A 380 -10.99 11.13 -35.48
C GLY A 380 -11.44 12.55 -35.10
N SER A 381 -11.94 12.75 -33.88
CA SER A 381 -12.50 14.02 -33.41
C SER A 381 -11.42 14.86 -32.70
N SER A 382 -10.76 15.74 -33.45
CA SER A 382 -9.59 16.48 -32.95
C SER A 382 -9.91 17.61 -31.97
N GLY A 383 -9.63 17.38 -30.69
CA GLY A 383 -9.36 18.43 -29.69
C GLY A 383 -10.58 19.19 -29.17
N GLY A 384 -11.19 18.70 -28.08
CA GLY A 384 -12.01 19.54 -27.21
C GLY A 384 -11.17 20.63 -26.52
N GLN A 385 -11.81 21.71 -26.09
CA GLN A 385 -11.16 22.71 -25.21
C GLN A 385 -10.77 22.06 -23.86
N PRO A 386 -9.71 22.53 -23.19
CA PRO A 386 -9.40 22.09 -21.83
C PRO A 386 -10.60 22.29 -20.91
N GLU A 387 -11.07 21.20 -20.29
CA GLU A 387 -12.23 21.23 -19.41
C GLU A 387 -11.88 21.89 -18.07
N ASP A 388 -12.70 22.83 -17.61
CA ASP A 388 -12.48 23.52 -16.33
C ASP A 388 -12.98 22.69 -15.14
N PHE A 389 -12.07 22.24 -14.29
CA PHE A 389 -12.36 21.50 -13.05
C PHE A 389 -12.27 22.41 -11.80
N SER A 390 -12.29 23.74 -11.96
CA SER A 390 -12.21 24.70 -10.84
C SER A 390 -13.30 24.53 -9.78
N HIS A 391 -14.49 24.09 -10.18
CA HIS A 391 -15.65 23.79 -9.33
C HIS A 391 -15.48 22.52 -8.49
N VAL A 392 -14.47 21.69 -8.79
CA VAL A 392 -14.17 20.43 -8.10
C VAL A 392 -13.16 20.64 -6.97
N THR A 393 -13.21 19.80 -5.94
CA THR A 393 -12.24 19.75 -4.85
C THR A 393 -12.06 18.31 -4.42
N ASN A 394 -10.88 17.74 -4.66
CA ASN A 394 -10.59 16.34 -4.36
C ASN A 394 -9.66 16.28 -3.14
N VAL A 395 -10.09 15.59 -2.07
CA VAL A 395 -9.36 15.49 -0.80
C VAL A 395 -9.14 14.02 -0.47
N LEU A 396 -7.88 13.62 -0.34
CA LEU A 396 -7.50 12.33 0.23
C LEU A 396 -7.66 12.41 1.75
N ILE A 397 -8.73 11.81 2.28
CA ILE A 397 -9.02 11.79 3.72
C ILE A 397 -8.48 10.54 4.41
N GLY A 398 -8.18 9.49 3.64
CA GLY A 398 -7.57 8.25 4.11
C GLY A 398 -6.55 7.71 3.10
N THR A 399 -5.32 7.52 3.56
CA THR A 399 -4.23 6.91 2.77
C THR A 399 -3.31 6.11 3.69
N ASN A 400 -2.46 5.28 3.08
CA ASN A 400 -1.45 4.51 3.81
C ASN A 400 -0.46 5.43 4.56
N ARG A 401 -0.17 6.61 3.98
CA ARG A 401 0.65 7.66 4.58
C ARG A 401 0.08 8.15 5.91
N ILE A 402 -1.20 8.47 5.97
CA ILE A 402 -1.87 8.96 7.19
C ILE A 402 -1.75 7.92 8.31
N ALA A 403 -1.96 6.64 7.98
CA ALA A 403 -1.82 5.55 8.95
C ALA A 403 -0.36 5.35 9.40
N CYS A 404 0.63 5.45 8.49
CA CYS A 404 2.06 5.42 8.84
C CYS A 404 2.47 6.57 9.76
N GLU A 405 1.98 7.79 9.50
CA GLU A 405 2.27 8.98 10.32
C GLU A 405 1.64 8.86 11.71
N ALA A 406 0.42 8.31 11.81
CA ALA A 406 -0.22 7.97 13.08
C ALA A 406 0.55 6.86 13.83
N ALA A 407 1.06 5.83 13.14
CA ALA A 407 1.92 4.81 13.75
C ALA A 407 3.20 5.43 14.36
N CYS A 408 3.85 6.35 13.64
CA CYS A 408 5.03 7.07 14.14
C CYS A 408 4.72 7.98 15.34
N SER A 409 3.56 8.63 15.35
CA SER A 409 3.07 9.38 16.52
C SER A 409 2.86 8.45 17.73
N LYS A 410 2.24 7.27 17.51
CA LYS A 410 1.99 6.32 18.58
C LYS A 410 3.27 5.67 19.13
N SER A 411 4.24 5.33 18.28
CA SER A 411 5.51 4.77 18.74
C SER A 411 6.36 5.80 19.50
N SER A 412 6.29 7.08 19.11
CA SER A 412 6.84 8.20 19.88
C SER A 412 6.21 8.27 21.28
N SER A 413 4.88 8.11 21.40
CA SER A 413 4.19 8.07 22.71
C SER A 413 4.61 6.90 23.61
N PHE A 414 5.19 5.84 23.04
CA PHE A 414 5.77 4.72 23.78
C PHE A 414 7.26 4.87 24.10
N GLY A 415 7.91 5.96 23.67
CA GLY A 415 9.33 6.24 23.89
C GLY A 415 10.28 5.71 22.82
N PHE A 416 9.79 5.31 21.63
CA PHE A 416 10.64 4.91 20.50
C PHE A 416 10.86 6.07 19.55
N LEU A 417 12.04 6.12 18.92
CA LEU A 417 12.31 7.07 17.84
C LEU A 417 11.75 6.50 16.52
N PRO A 418 10.78 7.16 15.86
CA PRO A 418 10.13 6.63 14.67
C PRO A 418 10.92 6.88 13.38
N TYR A 419 10.74 6.01 12.39
CA TYR A 419 11.14 6.28 11.00
C TYR A 419 10.16 5.66 9.99
N VAL A 420 9.62 6.45 9.06
CA VAL A 420 8.83 5.93 7.93
C VAL A 420 9.79 5.51 6.82
N LEU A 421 9.91 4.21 6.59
CA LEU A 421 10.79 3.62 5.57
C LEU A 421 10.26 3.85 4.15
N THR A 422 8.96 3.62 3.95
CA THR A 422 8.22 3.88 2.71
C THR A 422 6.71 3.78 2.96
N THR A 423 5.91 4.46 2.13
CA THR A 423 4.44 4.32 2.03
C THR A 423 4.02 3.66 0.71
N GLU A 424 4.99 3.08 0.00
CA GLU A 424 4.88 2.49 -1.33
C GLU A 424 5.51 1.08 -1.35
N LEU A 425 5.48 0.36 -0.22
CA LEU A 425 6.04 -0.98 -0.11
C LEU A 425 5.35 -1.94 -1.09
N ASN A 426 6.15 -2.71 -1.82
CA ASN A 426 5.67 -3.69 -2.80
C ASN A 426 6.71 -4.80 -2.99
N GLY A 427 6.29 -5.93 -3.56
CA GLY A 427 7.14 -7.09 -3.82
C GLY A 427 6.60 -8.39 -3.18
N GLU A 428 7.37 -9.46 -3.30
CA GLU A 428 7.05 -10.78 -2.76
C GLU A 428 7.19 -10.81 -1.23
N ALA A 429 6.14 -11.25 -0.53
CA ALA A 429 6.02 -11.24 0.93
C ALA A 429 7.23 -11.88 1.64
N LYS A 430 7.69 -13.06 1.21
CA LYS A 430 8.86 -13.73 1.82
C LYS A 430 10.15 -12.90 1.69
N SER A 431 10.35 -12.23 0.55
CA SER A 431 11.52 -11.35 0.33
C SER A 431 11.43 -10.08 1.17
N VAL A 432 10.24 -9.50 1.31
CA VAL A 432 10.01 -8.30 2.13
C VAL A 432 10.17 -8.62 3.64
N GLY A 433 9.73 -9.79 4.11
CA GLY A 433 9.94 -10.24 5.48
C GLY A 433 11.43 -10.40 5.81
N ALA A 434 12.19 -11.03 4.92
CA ALA A 434 13.65 -11.13 5.05
C ALA A 434 14.33 -9.75 5.09
N MET A 435 13.88 -8.78 4.28
CA MET A 435 14.38 -7.40 4.31
C MET A 435 14.23 -6.74 5.69
N PHE A 436 13.06 -6.87 6.33
CA PHE A 436 12.84 -6.31 7.67
C PHE A 436 13.67 -7.00 8.75
N ALA A 437 13.85 -8.32 8.67
CA ALA A 437 14.71 -9.04 9.59
C ALA A 437 16.20 -8.66 9.42
N ILE A 438 16.66 -8.48 8.17
CA ILE A 438 18.02 -7.97 7.87
C ILE A 438 18.18 -6.53 8.35
N LEU A 439 17.14 -5.70 8.25
CA LEU A 439 17.13 -4.34 8.81
C LEU A 439 17.17 -4.35 10.35
N ALA A 440 16.50 -5.30 11.00
CA ALA A 440 16.58 -5.49 12.45
C ALA A 440 17.99 -5.91 12.90
N LYS A 441 18.60 -6.89 12.20
CA LYS A 441 20.00 -7.29 12.39
C LYS A 441 20.96 -6.11 12.18
N TYR A 442 20.72 -5.29 11.16
CA TYR A 442 21.53 -4.11 10.86
C TYR A 442 21.42 -3.06 11.98
N ILE A 443 20.21 -2.74 12.44
CA ILE A 443 19.97 -1.83 13.57
C ILE A 443 20.63 -2.36 14.85
N ALA A 444 20.56 -3.67 15.11
CA ALA A 444 21.22 -4.32 16.25
C ALA A 444 22.75 -4.26 16.16
N GLY A 445 23.31 -4.41 14.95
CA GLY A 445 24.73 -4.21 14.66
C GLY A 445 25.18 -2.76 14.91
N VAL A 446 24.53 -1.76 14.31
CA VAL A 446 24.80 -0.33 14.55
C VAL A 446 24.64 0.05 16.02
N ALA A 447 23.68 -0.55 16.72
CA ALA A 447 23.50 -0.37 18.16
C ALA A 447 24.66 -0.97 18.98
N SER A 448 25.41 -1.95 18.46
CA SER A 448 26.52 -2.61 19.17
C SER A 448 27.89 -2.03 18.78
N ASP A 449 28.08 -1.67 17.51
CA ASP A 449 29.37 -1.36 16.84
C ASP A 449 30.09 -0.06 17.27
N LEU A 450 29.72 0.56 18.40
CA LEU A 450 30.41 1.77 18.89
C LEU A 450 31.79 1.49 19.53
N CYS A 451 32.30 0.26 19.42
CA CYS A 451 33.65 -0.14 19.83
C CYS A 451 34.73 0.00 18.73
N GLN A 452 34.58 0.91 17.75
CA GLN A 452 35.73 1.30 16.90
C GLN A 452 35.71 2.68 16.19
N VAL A 453 34.70 3.54 16.38
CA VAL A 453 34.70 4.91 15.82
C VAL A 453 35.58 5.87 16.65
N GLY A 454 36.84 5.45 16.88
CA GLY A 454 37.76 6.00 17.87
C GLY A 454 39.23 5.80 17.50
N SER A 455 39.64 6.32 16.33
CA SER A 455 41.04 6.45 15.91
C SER A 455 41.86 5.14 15.76
N LEU A 456 41.57 4.33 14.73
CA LEU A 456 42.54 3.35 14.21
C LEU A 456 42.99 3.66 12.77
N LYS A 457 44.30 3.89 12.63
CA LYS A 457 45.01 3.87 11.34
C LYS A 457 45.04 2.43 10.83
N ARG A 458 44.96 2.22 9.51
CA ARG A 458 45.18 0.90 8.88
C ARG A 458 46.46 0.25 9.41
N LYS A 459 46.31 -0.87 10.12
CA LYS A 459 47.34 -1.90 10.30
C LYS A 459 46.71 -3.25 10.05
N GLU A 460 47.20 -3.93 9.03
CA GLU A 460 46.86 -5.32 8.76
C GLU A 460 47.44 -6.19 9.89
N VAL A 461 46.59 -6.98 10.55
CA VAL A 461 47.03 -8.00 11.51
C VAL A 461 46.72 -9.36 10.90
N LYS A 462 47.74 -10.23 10.82
CA LYS A 462 47.62 -11.55 10.19
C LYS A 462 46.90 -12.51 11.13
N MET A 463 45.82 -13.14 10.65
CA MET A 463 45.11 -14.20 11.37
C MET A 463 46.05 -15.35 11.77
N LYS A 464 45.97 -15.76 13.04
CA LYS A 464 46.24 -17.14 13.49
C LYS A 464 45.48 -17.45 14.80
N GLY A 465 44.47 -18.31 14.69
CA GLY A 465 43.95 -19.10 15.80
C GLY A 465 42.71 -18.57 16.52
N HIS A 466 41.88 -19.53 16.94
CA HIS A 466 40.65 -19.43 17.76
C HIS A 466 39.43 -18.77 17.11
N VAL A 467 38.27 -19.31 17.51
CA VAL A 467 36.94 -19.06 16.94
C VAL A 467 36.01 -18.72 18.09
N SER A 468 35.47 -17.50 18.10
CA SER A 468 34.26 -17.09 18.84
C SER A 468 34.01 -15.62 18.52
N ASN A 469 33.05 -15.36 17.63
CA ASN A 469 32.53 -14.02 17.35
C ASN A 469 31.20 -14.19 16.61
N VAL A 470 30.11 -13.60 17.12
CA VAL A 470 28.93 -13.34 16.29
C VAL A 470 29.20 -12.02 15.56
N ASP A 471 30.07 -12.07 14.55
CA ASP A 471 30.41 -10.93 13.69
C ASP A 471 29.19 -10.57 12.84
N VAL A 472 28.28 -9.78 13.43
CA VAL A 472 27.20 -9.09 12.72
C VAL A 472 27.87 -8.07 11.80
N ASN A 473 28.24 -8.49 10.60
CA ASN A 473 28.95 -7.65 9.64
C ASN A 473 27.99 -6.57 9.10
N THR A 474 27.85 -5.49 9.85
CA THR A 474 26.99 -4.33 9.58
C THR A 474 27.25 -3.73 8.19
N SER A 475 28.49 -3.81 7.68
CA SER A 475 28.82 -3.39 6.30
C SER A 475 28.20 -4.31 5.24
N LEU A 476 28.27 -5.64 5.43
CA LEU A 476 27.62 -6.60 4.53
C LEU A 476 26.10 -6.50 4.61
N LEU A 477 25.52 -6.35 5.81
CA LEU A 477 24.08 -6.14 5.96
C LEU A 477 23.64 -4.84 5.26
N ARG A 478 24.41 -3.76 5.35
CA ARG A 478 24.16 -2.52 4.58
C ARG A 478 24.20 -2.77 3.07
N GLU A 479 25.21 -3.48 2.58
CA GLU A 479 25.34 -3.81 1.15
C GLU A 479 24.12 -4.62 0.65
N ARG A 480 23.65 -5.62 1.41
CA ARG A 480 22.43 -6.37 1.08
C ARG A 480 21.19 -5.49 1.07
N LEU A 481 20.99 -4.65 2.09
CA LEU A 481 19.86 -3.70 2.18
C LEU A 481 19.81 -2.72 0.98
N LEU A 482 20.98 -2.25 0.51
CA LEU A 482 21.09 -1.37 -0.65
C LEU A 482 20.92 -2.12 -1.99
N SER A 483 21.48 -3.32 -2.13
CA SER A 483 21.64 -4.00 -3.44
C SER A 483 20.61 -5.10 -3.72
N GLU A 484 20.23 -5.90 -2.73
CA GLU A 484 19.20 -6.95 -2.87
C GLU A 484 17.80 -6.35 -2.76
N PHE A 485 17.61 -5.37 -1.88
CA PHE A 485 16.31 -4.81 -1.52
C PHE A 485 16.08 -3.36 -1.98
N GLY A 486 17.09 -2.70 -2.55
CA GLY A 486 16.95 -1.37 -3.14
C GLY A 486 16.65 -0.24 -2.15
N LEU A 487 16.95 -0.40 -0.85
CA LEU A 487 16.78 0.68 0.11
C LEU A 487 17.69 1.86 -0.22
N LYS A 488 17.22 3.07 0.12
CA LYS A 488 17.97 4.30 -0.16
C LYS A 488 19.09 4.47 0.87
N GLU A 489 20.28 4.80 0.39
CA GLU A 489 21.45 5.15 1.21
C GLU A 489 21.18 6.35 2.15
N THR A 490 20.23 7.22 1.82
CA THR A 490 19.72 8.24 2.74
C THR A 490 18.97 7.62 3.92
N SER A 491 18.02 6.70 3.65
CA SER A 491 17.22 6.05 4.69
C SER A 491 18.08 5.28 5.70
N LEU A 492 19.13 4.59 5.23
CA LEU A 492 20.05 3.90 6.14
C LEU A 492 20.83 4.91 7.01
N ARG A 493 21.30 6.04 6.46
CA ARG A 493 21.97 7.11 7.25
C ARG A 493 21.07 7.76 8.28
N ASP A 494 19.78 7.91 7.98
CA ASP A 494 18.82 8.49 8.91
C ASP A 494 18.43 7.49 10.01
N ILE A 495 18.34 6.19 9.69
CA ILE A 495 18.24 5.12 10.68
C ILE A 495 19.50 5.08 11.56
N ASP A 496 20.70 5.16 10.99
CA ASP A 496 21.97 5.19 11.76
C ASP A 496 21.96 6.30 12.83
N ARG A 497 21.50 7.49 12.45
CA ARG A 497 21.35 8.65 13.36
C ARG A 497 20.36 8.37 14.48
N LEU A 498 19.20 7.79 14.17
CA LEU A 498 18.17 7.47 15.17
C LEU A 498 18.63 6.38 16.13
N VAL A 499 19.39 5.38 15.67
CA VAL A 499 19.98 4.34 16.55
C VAL A 499 21.00 4.94 17.51
N LEU A 500 21.89 5.81 17.02
CA LEU A 500 22.87 6.51 17.85
C LEU A 500 22.19 7.45 18.85
N GLN A 501 21.16 8.20 18.42
CA GLN A 501 20.37 9.07 19.29
C GLN A 501 19.62 8.25 20.37
N ALA A 502 19.07 7.09 20.02
CA ALA A 502 18.38 6.22 20.95
C ALA A 502 19.32 5.68 22.05
N ARG A 503 20.57 5.30 21.71
CA ARG A 503 21.57 4.89 22.71
C ARG A 503 22.08 6.03 23.58
N GLN A 504 22.08 7.27 23.09
CA GLN A 504 22.53 8.45 23.83
C GLN A 504 21.43 9.09 24.71
N SER A 505 20.20 8.56 24.67
CA SER A 505 19.05 9.15 25.34
C SER A 505 18.44 8.18 26.35
N GLU A 506 18.62 8.46 27.65
CA GLU A 506 18.05 7.68 28.77
C GLU A 506 16.52 7.50 28.67
N SER A 507 15.82 8.43 28.02
CA SER A 507 14.37 8.37 27.79
C SER A 507 13.94 7.57 26.56
N ALA A 508 14.85 7.24 25.64
CA ALA A 508 14.52 6.52 24.42
C ALA A 508 14.64 5.00 24.64
N ARG A 509 13.62 4.24 24.24
CA ARG A 509 13.60 2.77 24.30
C ARG A 509 14.28 2.10 23.11
N GLY A 510 14.62 2.84 22.06
CA GLY A 510 15.10 2.28 20.80
C GLY A 510 14.42 2.94 19.59
N VAL A 511 14.32 2.18 18.50
CA VAL A 511 13.84 2.67 17.19
C VAL A 511 12.60 1.88 16.74
N CYS A 512 11.66 2.58 16.10
CA CYS A 512 10.47 1.98 15.50
C CYS A 512 10.42 2.31 14.00
N ILE A 513 10.76 1.35 13.15
CA ILE A 513 10.61 1.48 11.70
C ILE A 513 9.17 1.15 11.32
N VAL A 514 8.53 2.05 10.56
CA VAL A 514 7.18 1.88 10.02
C VAL A 514 7.27 1.86 8.49
N ALA A 515 6.50 1.00 7.85
CA ALA A 515 6.22 1.09 6.43
C ALA A 515 4.75 0.74 6.14
N GLY A 516 4.34 0.97 4.91
CA GLY A 516 3.11 0.42 4.38
C GLY A 516 3.08 0.46 2.84
N GLY A 517 2.06 -0.17 2.29
CA GLY A 517 1.93 -0.48 0.87
C GLY A 517 1.16 -1.79 0.68
N GLU A 518 1.34 -2.48 -0.43
CA GLU A 518 0.62 -3.71 -0.76
C GLU A 518 1.61 -4.75 -1.32
N THR A 519 1.73 -5.91 -0.68
CA THR A 519 2.65 -6.98 -1.11
C THR A 519 1.93 -8.16 -1.80
N THR A 520 2.69 -9.06 -2.43
CA THR A 520 2.15 -10.23 -3.14
C THR A 520 2.71 -11.54 -2.62
N VAL A 521 1.93 -12.62 -2.76
CA VAL A 521 2.37 -14.00 -2.52
C VAL A 521 2.29 -14.80 -3.81
N THR A 522 3.40 -15.41 -4.20
CA THR A 522 3.46 -16.39 -5.28
C THR A 522 3.01 -17.76 -4.75
N VAL A 523 1.70 -18.00 -4.78
CA VAL A 523 1.06 -19.24 -4.31
C VAL A 523 1.58 -20.46 -5.10
N LYS A 524 2.07 -21.46 -4.37
CA LYS A 524 2.64 -22.72 -4.86
C LYS A 524 1.98 -23.95 -4.22
N GLY A 525 1.64 -23.85 -2.93
CA GLY A 525 1.04 -24.93 -2.15
C GLY A 525 -0.49 -24.93 -2.15
N LYS A 526 -1.06 -25.56 -1.12
CA LYS A 526 -2.51 -25.63 -0.87
C LYS A 526 -2.90 -25.17 0.53
N GLY A 527 -1.98 -24.51 1.22
CA GLY A 527 -2.15 -24.00 2.56
C GLY A 527 -3.18 -22.88 2.67
N LYS A 528 -3.43 -22.48 3.92
CA LYS A 528 -4.18 -21.29 4.26
C LYS A 528 -3.24 -20.25 4.84
N GLY A 529 -3.29 -19.03 4.31
CA GLY A 529 -2.41 -17.95 4.71
C GLY A 529 -2.70 -16.66 3.94
N GLY A 530 -1.84 -15.67 4.11
CA GLY A 530 -1.87 -14.41 3.38
C GLY A 530 -0.49 -13.75 3.34
N ARG A 531 -0.40 -12.61 2.68
CA ARG A 531 0.86 -11.88 2.44
C ARG A 531 1.47 -11.35 3.74
N ASN A 532 0.65 -10.87 4.65
CA ASN A 532 1.13 -10.30 5.90
C ASN A 532 1.61 -11.41 6.86
N GLN A 533 0.89 -12.54 6.90
CA GLN A 533 1.28 -13.73 7.65
C GLN A 533 2.54 -14.41 7.08
N GLU A 534 2.68 -14.54 5.76
CA GLU A 534 3.92 -15.07 5.14
C GLU A 534 5.12 -14.14 5.33
N MET A 535 4.90 -12.82 5.24
CA MET A 535 5.95 -11.82 5.53
C MET A 535 6.41 -11.90 6.99
N ALA A 536 5.49 -12.08 7.94
CA ALA A 536 5.81 -12.27 9.35
C ALA A 536 6.60 -13.57 9.59
N LEU A 537 6.17 -14.71 9.04
CA LEU A 537 6.92 -15.98 9.14
C LEU A 537 8.33 -15.87 8.55
N ALA A 538 8.46 -15.26 7.36
CA ALA A 538 9.74 -15.06 6.70
C ALA A 538 10.68 -14.15 7.50
N ALA A 539 10.14 -13.10 8.13
CA ALA A 539 10.91 -12.28 9.07
C ALA A 539 11.35 -13.08 10.30
N GLY A 540 10.47 -13.93 10.86
CA GLY A 540 10.79 -14.79 12.02
C GLY A 540 11.94 -15.77 11.75
N VAL A 541 11.92 -16.44 10.59
CA VAL A 541 13.02 -17.34 10.14
C VAL A 541 14.35 -16.59 10.08
N GLU A 542 14.38 -15.41 9.44
CA GLU A 542 15.60 -14.62 9.35
C GLU A 542 16.01 -14.04 10.72
N LEU A 543 15.10 -13.53 11.55
CA LEU A 543 15.40 -13.00 12.89
C LEU A 543 16.10 -14.04 13.78
N HIS A 544 15.66 -15.31 13.75
CA HIS A 544 16.21 -16.35 14.62
C HIS A 544 17.70 -16.59 14.42
N SER A 545 18.20 -16.55 13.17
CA SER A 545 19.62 -16.76 12.85
C SER A 545 20.57 -15.68 13.39
N LEU A 546 20.06 -14.60 14.00
CA LEU A 546 20.87 -13.70 14.83
C LEU A 546 21.29 -14.36 16.16
N PHE A 547 20.48 -15.28 16.69
CA PHE A 547 20.60 -15.84 18.05
C PHE A 547 20.98 -17.32 18.08
N GLU A 548 20.87 -18.06 16.97
CA GLU A 548 21.30 -19.47 16.87
C GLU A 548 22.75 -19.68 17.39
N ASN A 549 23.65 -18.75 17.08
CA ASN A 549 25.06 -18.80 17.48
C ASN A 549 25.32 -18.46 18.96
N CYS A 550 24.31 -17.98 19.70
CA CYS A 550 24.44 -17.73 21.15
C CYS A 550 24.14 -18.99 21.98
N ASN A 551 23.31 -19.91 21.47
CA ASN A 551 22.85 -21.10 22.18
C ASN A 551 23.71 -22.35 21.94
N THR A 552 24.78 -22.26 21.14
CA THR A 552 25.69 -23.38 20.82
C THR A 552 26.89 -23.51 21.77
N LEU A 553 27.02 -22.62 22.76
CA LEU A 553 27.90 -22.82 23.92
C LEU A 553 27.29 -23.88 24.84
N GLY A 554 27.88 -25.08 24.83
CA GLY A 554 27.31 -26.27 25.46
C GLY A 554 27.23 -26.20 26.99
N SER A 555 26.35 -27.03 27.56
CA SER A 555 26.01 -27.08 29.00
C SER A 555 27.13 -27.58 29.95
N ASN A 556 28.39 -27.54 29.51
CA ASN A 556 29.57 -27.85 30.32
C ASN A 556 30.37 -26.58 30.67
N ASP A 557 30.36 -25.55 29.82
CA ASP A 557 31.20 -24.35 29.99
C ASP A 557 30.56 -23.30 30.91
N GLN A 558 29.26 -23.45 31.24
CA GLN A 558 28.53 -22.57 32.18
C GLN A 558 29.11 -22.55 33.61
N ALA A 559 29.97 -23.51 33.97
CA ALA A 559 30.67 -23.53 35.25
C ALA A 559 31.83 -22.51 35.32
N ASP A 560 32.63 -22.39 34.26
CA ASP A 560 33.84 -21.57 34.28
C ASP A 560 33.55 -20.08 33.96
N CYS A 561 32.55 -19.81 33.10
CA CYS A 561 32.09 -18.45 32.81
C CYS A 561 31.56 -17.69 34.05
N ALA A 562 31.24 -18.38 35.15
CA ALA A 562 30.85 -17.77 36.41
C ALA A 562 32.04 -17.22 37.24
N SER A 563 33.28 -17.50 36.85
CA SER A 563 34.49 -17.14 37.60
C SER A 563 35.18 -15.86 37.10
N SER A 564 34.97 -15.48 35.84
CA SER A 564 35.38 -14.21 35.24
C SER A 564 34.16 -13.33 34.99
N GLY A 565 34.05 -12.18 35.66
CA GLY A 565 32.83 -11.34 35.71
C GLY A 565 32.44 -10.59 34.43
N GLU A 566 32.75 -11.12 33.24
CA GLU A 566 32.43 -10.53 31.94
C GLU A 566 31.25 -11.29 31.30
N ASN A 567 30.02 -10.86 31.63
CA ASN A 567 28.80 -11.39 31.00
C ASN A 567 28.82 -11.15 29.47
N SER A 568 28.64 -12.20 28.69
CA SER A 568 28.75 -12.20 27.22
C SER A 568 27.57 -11.54 26.46
N ASN A 569 26.90 -10.56 27.06
CA ASN A 569 25.89 -9.71 26.41
C ASN A 569 26.55 -8.64 25.51
N PHE A 570 27.23 -9.06 24.46
CA PHE A 570 27.87 -8.15 23.49
C PHE A 570 26.84 -7.35 22.67
N LEU A 571 25.65 -7.90 22.44
CA LEU A 571 24.47 -7.13 22.05
C LEU A 571 23.64 -6.78 23.28
N GLN A 572 23.29 -5.50 23.43
CA GLN A 572 22.35 -5.01 24.47
C GLN A 572 20.87 -5.24 24.05
N ILE A 573 20.60 -6.38 23.40
CA ILE A 573 19.35 -6.72 22.73
C ILE A 573 19.12 -8.23 22.92
N SER A 574 18.00 -8.62 23.51
CA SER A 574 17.55 -10.03 23.56
C SER A 574 16.56 -10.32 22.42
N PRO A 575 16.21 -11.59 22.13
CA PRO A 575 15.37 -11.92 20.99
C PRO A 575 13.97 -11.26 21.04
N GLY A 576 13.34 -11.20 22.22
CA GLY A 576 12.09 -10.47 22.46
C GLY A 576 12.17 -8.93 22.45
N ASP A 577 13.34 -8.34 22.22
CA ASP A 577 13.49 -6.89 21.94
C ASP A 577 13.38 -6.56 20.44
N LEU A 578 13.49 -7.56 19.56
CA LEU A 578 13.27 -7.45 18.12
C LEU A 578 11.88 -7.99 17.78
N VAL A 579 10.97 -7.13 17.34
CA VAL A 579 9.59 -7.52 17.03
C VAL A 579 9.16 -6.97 15.69
N PHE A 580 8.58 -7.83 14.84
CA PHE A 580 8.05 -7.46 13.54
C PHE A 580 6.56 -7.82 13.42
N LEU A 581 5.73 -6.81 13.16
CA LEU A 581 4.30 -6.93 12.83
C LEU A 581 4.09 -6.60 11.37
N SER A 582 3.31 -7.41 10.67
CA SER A 582 2.77 -7.08 9.34
C SER A 582 1.27 -7.38 9.32
N ALA A 583 0.42 -6.42 8.91
CA ALA A 583 -1.04 -6.61 8.86
C ALA A 583 -1.79 -5.64 7.92
N GLY A 584 -2.89 -6.14 7.33
CA GLY A 584 -3.81 -5.40 6.46
C GLY A 584 -4.78 -4.54 7.27
N THR A 585 -4.97 -3.29 6.84
CA THR A 585 -5.78 -2.29 7.58
C THR A 585 -7.29 -2.49 7.49
N ASP A 586 -7.77 -3.36 6.61
CA ASP A 586 -9.18 -3.81 6.54
C ASP A 586 -9.54 -4.89 7.57
N GLY A 587 -8.51 -5.50 8.20
CA GLY A 587 -8.64 -6.57 9.17
C GLY A 587 -8.56 -7.98 8.60
N GLN A 588 -8.22 -8.14 7.31
CA GLN A 588 -8.12 -9.43 6.64
C GLN A 588 -6.81 -9.56 5.83
N ASP A 589 -6.18 -10.73 5.94
CA ASP A 589 -5.03 -11.12 5.12
C ASP A 589 -5.27 -12.51 4.52
N GLY A 590 -5.35 -12.57 3.18
CA GLY A 590 -5.76 -13.76 2.45
C GLY A 590 -7.20 -14.23 2.80
N PRO A 591 -7.57 -15.49 2.48
CA PRO A 591 -8.88 -16.06 2.85
C PRO A 591 -8.95 -16.45 4.33
N THR A 592 -8.53 -15.57 5.24
CA THR A 592 -8.38 -15.84 6.68
C THR A 592 -9.24 -14.92 7.55
N SER A 593 -9.23 -15.16 8.86
CA SER A 593 -9.90 -14.33 9.88
C SER A 593 -8.92 -13.46 10.67
N ALA A 594 -7.66 -13.36 10.21
CA ALA A 594 -6.63 -12.53 10.79
C ALA A 594 -6.27 -11.41 9.81
N ALA A 595 -5.86 -10.27 10.35
CA ALA A 595 -5.32 -9.14 9.59
C ALA A 595 -3.85 -9.37 9.18
N GLY A 596 -3.13 -10.28 9.85
CA GLY A 596 -1.71 -10.50 9.60
C GLY A 596 -1.03 -11.32 10.69
N GLY A 597 0.29 -11.15 10.81
CA GLY A 597 1.14 -11.89 11.74
C GLY A 597 2.11 -11.00 12.52
N LEU A 598 2.55 -11.51 13.67
CA LEU A 598 3.46 -10.87 14.61
C LEU A 598 4.53 -11.90 15.02
N VAL A 599 5.81 -11.52 14.97
CA VAL A 599 6.94 -12.37 15.35
C VAL A 599 7.99 -11.61 16.16
N ASP A 600 8.80 -12.36 16.90
CA ASP A 600 9.99 -11.91 17.62
C ASP A 600 11.19 -12.82 17.30
N GLY A 601 12.37 -12.53 17.87
CA GLY A 601 13.56 -13.38 17.66
C GLY A 601 13.46 -14.80 18.24
N ASP A 602 12.61 -15.01 19.25
CA ASP A 602 12.38 -16.32 19.89
C ASP A 602 11.33 -17.17 19.14
N PHE A 603 10.60 -16.61 18.17
CA PHE A 603 9.48 -17.26 17.45
C PHE A 603 9.81 -18.65 16.91
N ILE A 604 10.96 -18.81 16.24
CA ILE A 604 11.41 -20.10 15.69
C ILE A 604 11.83 -21.08 16.80
N GLN A 605 12.38 -20.60 17.91
CA GLN A 605 12.69 -21.47 19.06
C GLN A 605 11.39 -22.04 19.66
N ARG A 606 10.34 -21.23 19.80
CA ARG A 606 9.01 -21.69 20.23
C ARG A 606 8.39 -22.65 19.20
N ALA A 607 8.50 -22.36 17.90
CA ALA A 607 8.04 -23.25 16.83
C ALA A 607 8.72 -24.63 16.88
N ASN A 608 10.04 -24.66 17.03
CA ASN A 608 10.84 -25.89 17.15
C ASN A 608 10.48 -26.69 18.42
N GLN A 609 10.27 -26.01 19.54
CA GLN A 609 9.79 -26.65 20.78
C GLN A 609 8.37 -27.23 20.65
N ALA A 610 7.51 -26.61 19.83
CA ALA A 610 6.18 -27.12 19.49
C ALA A 610 6.17 -28.19 18.39
N GLY A 611 7.33 -28.52 17.79
CA GLY A 611 7.44 -29.49 16.70
C GLY A 611 6.87 -28.99 15.36
N LEU A 612 6.97 -27.69 15.08
CA LEU A 612 6.44 -27.05 13.88
C LEU A 612 7.55 -26.58 12.93
N ASP A 613 7.71 -27.22 11.77
CA ASP A 613 8.64 -26.78 10.72
C ASP A 613 8.09 -25.55 9.97
N VAL A 614 8.63 -24.38 10.28
CA VAL A 614 8.17 -23.10 9.73
C VAL A 614 8.44 -22.98 8.22
N GLU A 615 9.48 -23.63 7.70
CA GLU A 615 9.77 -23.62 6.26
C GLU A 615 8.89 -24.58 5.48
N GLU A 616 8.40 -25.69 6.08
CA GLU A 616 7.34 -26.51 5.48
C GLU A 616 6.03 -25.69 5.31
N TYR A 617 5.60 -24.99 6.36
CA TYR A 617 4.40 -24.13 6.28
C TYR A 617 4.59 -22.99 5.27
N LEU A 618 5.75 -22.34 5.19
CA LEU A 618 6.05 -21.33 4.17
C LEU A 618 6.05 -21.92 2.75
N ALA A 619 6.67 -23.10 2.54
CA ALA A 619 6.71 -23.75 1.23
C ALA A 619 5.31 -24.17 0.72
N ASN A 620 4.37 -24.44 1.63
CA ASN A 620 2.99 -24.79 1.31
C ASN A 620 2.01 -23.59 1.31
N ASN A 621 2.46 -22.35 1.58
CA ASN A 621 1.60 -21.17 1.76
C ASN A 621 0.57 -21.33 2.90
N ASP A 622 0.95 -22.00 3.99
CA ASP A 622 0.08 -22.41 5.10
C ASP A 622 0.33 -21.62 6.40
N SER A 623 0.67 -20.34 6.26
CA SER A 623 1.08 -19.45 7.36
C SER A 623 0.00 -19.22 8.42
N PHE A 624 -1.29 -19.22 8.07
CA PHE A 624 -2.38 -19.13 9.04
C PHE A 624 -2.41 -20.35 9.96
N THR A 625 -2.25 -21.54 9.39
CA THR A 625 -2.26 -22.81 10.14
C THR A 625 -1.08 -22.90 11.10
N MET A 626 0.09 -22.42 10.67
CA MET A 626 1.29 -22.32 11.51
C MET A 626 1.07 -21.38 12.70
N LEU A 627 0.67 -20.13 12.42
CA LEU A 627 0.45 -19.11 13.45
C LEU A 627 -0.69 -19.48 14.41
N THR A 628 -1.72 -20.19 13.95
CA THR A 628 -2.82 -20.71 14.78
C THR A 628 -2.36 -21.81 15.75
N LYS A 629 -1.41 -22.66 15.34
CA LYS A 629 -0.89 -23.76 16.16
C LYS A 629 0.09 -23.28 17.23
N LEU A 630 0.96 -22.33 16.89
CA LEU A 630 1.97 -21.81 17.82
C LEU A 630 1.37 -20.84 18.83
N ASP A 631 1.77 -20.97 20.11
CA ASP A 631 1.38 -20.11 21.22
C ASP A 631 -0.15 -19.86 21.33
N GLY A 632 -0.96 -20.85 20.91
CA GLY A 632 -2.43 -20.76 20.92
C GLY A 632 -3.02 -19.71 19.97
N GLY A 633 -2.26 -19.25 18.97
CA GLY A 633 -2.69 -18.21 18.04
C GLY A 633 -2.28 -16.78 18.43
N SER A 634 -1.51 -16.57 19.50
CA SER A 634 -1.11 -15.22 19.94
C SER A 634 -0.22 -14.45 18.95
N ASN A 635 0.41 -15.17 18.01
CA ASN A 635 1.22 -14.59 16.93
C ASN A 635 0.36 -14.14 15.71
N LEU A 636 -0.97 -14.32 15.74
CA LEU A 636 -1.90 -13.75 14.75
C LEU A 636 -2.33 -12.33 15.15
N VAL A 637 -2.31 -11.40 14.19
CA VAL A 637 -2.95 -10.09 14.38
C VAL A 637 -4.44 -10.23 14.05
N VAL A 638 -5.32 -10.15 15.06
CA VAL A 638 -6.77 -10.31 14.88
C VAL A 638 -7.52 -9.08 15.36
N THR A 639 -7.99 -8.26 14.42
CA THR A 639 -8.85 -7.09 14.66
C THR A 639 -10.34 -7.38 14.45
N GLY A 640 -10.66 -8.37 13.61
CA GLY A 640 -11.95 -8.40 12.91
C GLY A 640 -12.00 -7.35 11.79
N LEU A 641 -13.12 -7.30 11.06
CA LEU A 641 -13.37 -6.28 10.03
C LEU A 641 -13.26 -4.87 10.62
N THR A 642 -12.50 -3.98 10.01
CA THR A 642 -12.26 -2.62 10.53
C THR A 642 -13.16 -1.54 9.94
N GLY A 643 -13.77 -1.79 8.76
CA GLY A 643 -14.57 -0.79 8.04
C GLY A 643 -13.77 0.25 7.25
N THR A 644 -12.46 0.07 7.10
CA THR A 644 -11.56 0.89 6.27
C THR A 644 -10.67 0.00 5.38
N ASN A 645 -9.88 0.57 4.47
CA ASN A 645 -8.80 -0.14 3.77
C ASN A 645 -7.81 0.84 3.15
N VAL A 646 -6.61 0.96 3.74
CA VAL A 646 -5.47 1.71 3.20
C VAL A 646 -4.25 0.82 2.95
N MET A 647 -4.49 -0.41 2.47
CA MET A 647 -3.48 -1.47 2.23
C MET A 647 -2.85 -2.00 3.54
N ASP A 648 -1.62 -2.52 3.48
CA ASP A 648 -0.88 -3.11 4.60
C ASP A 648 -0.07 -2.05 5.41
N LEU A 649 0.21 -2.39 6.67
CA LEU A 649 1.20 -1.73 7.50
C LEU A 649 2.21 -2.74 8.07
N GLN A 650 3.47 -2.33 8.12
CA GLN A 650 4.58 -3.08 8.69
C GLN A 650 5.24 -2.24 9.79
N ILE A 651 5.46 -2.86 10.95
CA ILE A 651 6.04 -2.20 12.13
C ILE A 651 7.17 -3.10 12.65
N LEU A 652 8.40 -2.61 12.56
CA LEU A 652 9.58 -3.21 13.18
C LEU A 652 9.96 -2.39 14.42
N VAL A 653 9.75 -2.97 15.60
CA VAL A 653 10.23 -2.43 16.87
C VAL A 653 11.58 -3.05 17.17
N VAL A 654 12.59 -2.21 17.39
CA VAL A 654 13.89 -2.62 17.94
C VAL A 654 14.11 -1.89 19.26
N GLN A 655 13.89 -2.59 20.37
CA GLN A 655 14.17 -2.09 21.70
C GLN A 655 15.66 -2.22 22.02
N LEU A 656 16.25 -1.16 22.55
CA LEU A 656 17.64 -1.09 22.99
C LEU A 656 17.65 -1.05 24.52
N ARG A 657 18.50 -1.86 25.14
CA ARG A 657 18.65 -1.86 26.60
C ARG A 657 19.78 -0.93 27.02
N HIS A 658 19.43 0.11 27.77
CA HIS A 658 20.42 0.86 28.55
C HIS A 658 21.01 -0.04 29.64
N SER A 659 22.32 0.10 29.87
CA SER A 659 23.11 -0.61 30.88
C SER A 659 23.21 0.15 32.19
#